data_AF-A0AAW3A8E7-F1
#
_entry.id   AF-A0AAW3A8E7-F1
#
_cell.length_a   1.000
_cell.length_b   1.000
_cell.length_c   1.000
_cell.angle_alpha   90.00
_cell.angle_beta   90.00
_cell.angle_gamma   90.00
#
_symmetry.space_group_name_H-M   'P 1'
#
loop_
_entity.id
_entity.type
_entity.pdbx_description
1 polymer ?
#
loop_
_entity_poly.entity_id
_entity_poly.type
_entity_poly.pdbx_seq_one_letter_code
_entity_poly.pdbx_strand_id
1 'polypeptide(L)'
;MLRLSRFVASTVSSKGLARASKQTEKRDLHPVAAKKPSAATAAAVVTPSAAWQASPSMSPAARDHYSNSHAADFEADSAALEAHAHAAPQDSHNLQTHAGMNGAQHQDHRSAGKLNFDASKAGLQQVNKDYVEHVIEEASKGSAFYQKEQRLEETRRRKAEELQEKAKSFDSISTAEKQKIKAMVDTMVDELEATRDLRRRYIHIDMDMFYAAVEEKKTPSLREKPFGVGSQQMLSTTNYIARQYGVRSGMPGFIGKKLCPELIIVPNDFPAYQREAARVHSIASRYDAQFVSVGLDELTMDVTKYLQEFPAVSASDIAHDFRDEVFLKTQLTSSGGIGPTSILAKIASNVNKPNGQHEITLLTREEVIDYVRDIPLRKIPGIGYAQEMTLGALHIHTCGGLLQHKYLLAYLFREKTLAHYLSVGLGLAETFSQRRHQARQSVGKETSFSEPLPSPEAFTRIFRKLLEQCHVRCVRDHLQPRKMTLVLKYRTFDTEQFSVALPSHTNDLKVWLEASQKLLEPHLLHYAELRLIGVRLLRFTDADDDHIDINSRSRDALTGALTGVHEVNEDFDMDADDASRDAEKAALAAEQTGAYEGQPAQPPAMPKRKIPVSKFLTDPNIPKPRLAEPAVAAAKVIKPARKRAKASKHKLHKKK
;
A
#
# COMPACT_ATOMS: atom_id res chain seq x y z
N MET A 1 -59.26 -13.99 -5.98
CA MET A 1 -59.93 -12.87 -5.27
C MET A 1 -58.81 -11.88 -4.90
N LEU A 2 -58.65 -10.69 -5.49
CA LEU A 2 -59.55 -9.51 -5.50
C LEU A 2 -59.88 -9.05 -4.06
N ARG A 3 -59.70 -7.79 -3.63
CA ARG A 3 -59.25 -6.55 -4.31
C ARG A 3 -58.85 -5.46 -3.27
N LEU A 4 -58.39 -4.30 -3.78
CA LEU A 4 -58.13 -3.00 -3.12
C LEU A 4 -59.21 -2.55 -2.09
N SER A 5 -58.98 -1.63 -1.11
CA SER A 5 -58.82 -0.15 -1.26
C SER A 5 -58.47 0.48 0.12
N ARG A 6 -57.52 1.41 0.30
CA ARG A 6 -57.56 2.91 0.15
C ARG A 6 -58.82 3.64 0.66
N PHE A 7 -58.66 4.57 1.61
CA PHE A 7 -59.09 6.00 1.68
C PHE A 7 -58.58 6.58 3.05
N VAL A 8 -57.65 7.55 3.13
CA VAL A 8 -57.78 9.04 3.06
C VAL A 8 -58.41 9.69 4.31
N ALA A 9 -57.54 10.38 5.10
CA ALA A 9 -57.61 11.77 5.65
C ALA A 9 -58.90 12.32 6.35
N SER A 10 -58.91 13.40 7.15
CA SER A 10 -57.92 14.47 7.42
C SER A 10 -58.15 15.24 8.76
N THR A 11 -57.12 15.96 9.23
CA THR A 11 -57.12 17.31 9.88
C THR A 11 -57.81 17.64 11.23
N VAL A 12 -57.18 18.67 11.87
CA VAL A 12 -57.62 19.64 12.91
C VAL A 12 -57.09 19.31 14.32
N SER A 13 -55.90 19.79 14.72
CA SER A 13 -55.54 21.15 15.17
C SER A 13 -56.15 21.58 16.51
N SER A 14 -55.31 21.74 17.54
CA SER A 14 -55.03 23.07 18.14
C SER A 14 -54.09 23.01 19.37
N LYS A 15 -53.29 24.08 19.53
CA LYS A 15 -52.84 24.80 20.76
C LYS A 15 -52.64 23.98 22.07
N GLY A 16 -51.54 24.12 22.83
CA GLY A 16 -50.40 25.05 22.76
C GLY A 16 -49.94 25.48 24.16
N LEU A 17 -48.70 26.00 24.27
CA LEU A 17 -48.06 26.56 25.49
C LEU A 17 -47.80 25.56 26.66
N ALA A 18 -46.92 25.82 27.63
CA ALA A 18 -45.60 26.50 27.66
C ALA A 18 -45.01 26.37 29.08
N ARG A 19 -43.66 26.30 29.22
CA ARG A 19 -42.90 26.54 30.48
C ARG A 19 -43.17 25.52 31.63
N ALA A 20 -42.30 25.35 32.64
CA ALA A 20 -40.92 25.79 32.86
C ALA A 20 -40.17 24.86 33.86
N SER A 21 -38.85 24.96 33.83
CA SER A 21 -37.83 24.58 34.84
C SER A 21 -38.27 24.32 36.30
N LYS A 22 -37.63 23.31 36.93
CA LYS A 22 -36.77 23.42 38.16
C LYS A 22 -36.25 22.01 38.54
N GLN A 23 -34.93 21.79 38.57
CA GLN A 23 -33.93 22.05 39.64
C GLN A 23 -33.70 20.83 40.57
N THR A 24 -32.43 20.39 40.57
CA THR A 24 -31.64 19.86 41.72
C THR A 24 -32.23 18.77 42.63
N GLU A 25 -31.47 17.68 42.78
CA GLU A 25 -30.79 17.43 44.07
C GLU A 25 -29.51 16.59 43.90
N LYS A 26 -28.48 16.92 44.69
CA LYS A 26 -27.29 16.07 44.92
C LYS A 26 -27.55 15.19 46.14
N ARG A 27 -26.97 13.99 46.19
CA ARG A 27 -26.58 13.37 47.47
C ARG A 27 -25.33 12.50 47.31
N ASP A 28 -24.41 12.71 48.24
CA ASP A 28 -23.04 12.19 48.26
C ASP A 28 -22.86 11.30 49.52
N LEU A 29 -21.95 10.31 49.43
CA LEU A 29 -21.32 9.55 50.55
C LEU A 29 -22.17 8.43 51.20
N HIS A 30 -21.63 7.30 51.70
CA HIS A 30 -20.24 6.87 52.00
C HIS A 30 -20.07 5.31 51.79
N PRO A 31 -18.89 4.67 52.04
CA PRO A 31 -18.50 3.41 51.39
C PRO A 31 -18.61 2.13 52.25
N VAL A 32 -18.41 0.97 51.62
CA VAL A 32 -18.20 -0.34 52.29
C VAL A 32 -16.87 -0.96 51.85
N ALA A 33 -16.14 -1.55 52.80
CA ALA A 33 -14.76 -1.98 52.64
C ALA A 33 -14.58 -3.48 52.31
N ALA A 34 -13.52 -3.74 51.53
CA ALA A 34 -12.59 -4.88 51.57
C ALA A 34 -13.10 -6.31 51.89
N LYS A 35 -12.83 -7.24 50.95
CA LYS A 35 -12.21 -8.55 51.26
C LYS A 35 -11.53 -9.19 50.03
N LYS A 36 -10.25 -9.55 50.17
CA LYS A 36 -9.54 -10.55 49.33
C LYS A 36 -9.61 -11.92 50.02
N PRO A 37 -9.48 -13.01 49.26
CA PRO A 37 -8.34 -13.94 49.44
C PRO A 37 -7.67 -14.22 48.07
N SER A 38 -6.34 -14.15 47.90
CA SER A 38 -5.24 -14.97 48.45
C SER A 38 -5.22 -16.41 47.92
N ALA A 39 -4.17 -16.73 47.16
CA ALA A 39 -3.92 -18.07 46.62
C ALA A 39 -3.46 -19.06 47.69
N ALA A 40 -3.63 -20.35 47.42
CA ALA A 40 -2.98 -21.44 48.15
C ALA A 40 -2.38 -22.45 47.15
N THR A 41 -1.19 -22.94 47.48
CA THR A 41 -0.36 -23.82 46.64
C THR A 41 -0.64 -25.28 46.99
N ALA A 42 -0.63 -26.19 46.00
CA ALA A 42 -0.42 -27.61 46.24
C ALA A 42 0.41 -28.21 45.09
N ALA A 43 1.61 -28.68 45.42
CA ALA A 43 2.43 -29.47 44.51
C ALA A 43 2.13 -30.96 44.68
N ALA A 44 2.08 -31.71 43.59
CA ALA A 44 2.09 -33.17 43.62
C ALA A 44 2.92 -33.70 42.44
N VAL A 45 3.94 -34.50 42.77
CA VAL A 45 4.89 -35.11 41.83
C VAL A 45 4.33 -36.43 41.32
N VAL A 46 4.16 -36.60 40.01
CA VAL A 46 4.16 -37.92 39.35
C VAL A 46 4.76 -37.85 37.93
N THR A 47 6.00 -38.32 37.82
CA THR A 47 6.59 -39.06 36.68
C THR A 47 7.50 -40.13 37.33
N PRO A 48 7.78 -41.31 36.74
CA PRO A 48 8.00 -41.50 35.30
C PRO A 48 7.43 -42.80 34.68
N SER A 49 7.53 -42.92 33.35
CA SER A 49 7.97 -44.17 32.72
C SER A 49 8.58 -43.88 31.35
N ALA A 50 9.80 -44.37 31.10
CA ALA A 50 10.48 -44.31 29.81
C ALA A 50 11.38 -45.54 29.64
N ALA A 51 11.14 -46.32 28.59
CA ALA A 51 11.98 -47.40 28.03
C ALA A 51 11.38 -47.80 26.66
N TRP A 52 12.03 -48.33 25.62
CA TRP A 52 13.42 -48.64 25.20
C TRP A 52 13.33 -48.97 23.67
N GLN A 53 14.37 -49.07 22.81
CA GLN A 53 15.83 -48.89 22.85
C GLN A 53 16.29 -48.48 21.41
N ALA A 54 17.27 -47.58 21.23
CA ALA A 54 18.67 -47.83 20.86
C ALA A 54 19.00 -48.31 19.42
N SER A 55 20.01 -47.66 18.82
CA SER A 55 20.69 -48.03 17.57
C SER A 55 21.93 -48.90 17.81
N PRO A 56 22.44 -49.57 16.77
CA PRO A 56 23.86 -49.44 16.39
C PRO A 56 24.03 -49.41 14.84
N SER A 57 25.16 -49.16 14.18
CA SER A 57 26.43 -48.44 14.37
C SER A 57 27.38 -48.93 13.26
N MET A 58 28.35 -48.11 12.83
CA MET A 58 29.56 -48.46 12.06
C MET A 58 29.50 -48.64 10.52
N SER A 59 30.57 -48.14 9.90
CA SER A 59 31.03 -48.30 8.50
C SER A 59 32.20 -49.31 8.44
N PRO A 60 32.78 -49.72 7.28
CA PRO A 60 33.77 -48.86 6.57
C PRO A 60 34.06 -49.10 5.05
N ALA A 61 34.73 -48.10 4.44
CA ALA A 61 35.86 -48.18 3.47
C ALA A 61 35.72 -48.59 1.96
N ALA A 62 36.56 -47.89 1.16
CA ALA A 62 37.22 -48.25 -0.12
C ALA A 62 36.35 -48.26 -1.42
N ARG A 63 36.85 -48.01 -2.65
CA ARG A 63 38.22 -47.82 -3.20
C ARG A 63 38.26 -46.77 -4.35
N ASP A 64 39.45 -46.16 -4.52
CA ASP A 64 40.19 -45.86 -5.76
C ASP A 64 39.48 -45.58 -7.11
N HIS A 65 39.86 -44.48 -7.78
CA HIS A 65 40.65 -44.60 -9.02
C HIS A 65 41.42 -43.31 -9.40
N TYR A 66 42.70 -43.48 -9.73
CA TYR A 66 43.61 -42.50 -10.32
C TYR A 66 43.25 -42.19 -11.79
N SER A 67 43.54 -40.97 -12.28
CA SER A 67 44.63 -40.75 -13.26
C SER A 67 44.81 -39.29 -13.71
N ASN A 68 46.08 -38.86 -13.68
CA ASN A 68 46.82 -37.94 -14.56
C ASN A 68 46.07 -36.77 -15.24
N SER A 69 46.35 -35.50 -14.93
CA SER A 69 47.62 -34.74 -15.07
C SER A 69 47.95 -34.27 -16.49
N HIS A 70 47.95 -32.95 -16.70
CA HIS A 70 49.13 -32.26 -17.22
C HIS A 70 49.17 -30.82 -16.70
N ALA A 71 50.34 -30.42 -16.22
CA ALA A 71 50.70 -29.04 -15.93
C ALA A 71 51.63 -28.52 -17.03
N ALA A 72 51.62 -27.21 -17.25
CA ALA A 72 52.74 -26.47 -17.82
C ALA A 72 52.60 -25.01 -17.37
N ASP A 73 53.50 -24.57 -16.49
CA ASP A 73 53.61 -23.19 -16.01
C ASP A 73 54.20 -22.27 -17.09
N PHE A 74 54.01 -20.95 -16.94
CA PHE A 74 55.09 -20.00 -17.22
C PHE A 74 54.93 -18.72 -16.38
N GLU A 75 55.95 -18.47 -15.56
CA GLU A 75 56.31 -17.22 -14.84
C GLU A 75 56.68 -16.08 -15.82
N ALA A 76 56.91 -14.81 -15.48
CA ALA A 76 56.57 -13.92 -14.35
C ALA A 76 57.01 -12.48 -14.74
N ASP A 77 56.93 -11.52 -13.80
CA ASP A 77 57.67 -10.25 -13.74
C ASP A 77 57.38 -9.11 -14.76
N SER A 78 57.52 -7.82 -14.41
CA SER A 78 57.68 -7.17 -13.08
C SER A 78 57.42 -5.65 -13.17
N ALA A 79 57.21 -5.01 -12.00
CA ALA A 79 57.63 -3.63 -11.61
C ALA A 79 57.19 -2.39 -12.45
N ALA A 80 57.21 -1.13 -11.96
CA ALA A 80 57.07 -0.51 -10.64
C ALA A 80 57.00 1.03 -10.82
N LEU A 81 56.82 1.80 -9.72
CA LEU A 81 56.98 3.27 -9.61
C LEU A 81 55.84 4.11 -10.27
N GLU A 82 55.47 5.31 -9.80
CA GLU A 82 55.94 6.11 -8.66
C GLU A 82 54.78 6.96 -8.06
N ALA A 83 55.05 7.70 -6.97
CA ALA A 83 54.06 8.50 -6.23
C ALA A 83 53.94 9.94 -6.74
N HIS A 84 52.82 10.62 -6.48
CA HIS A 84 52.80 12.01 -5.99
C HIS A 84 51.42 12.39 -5.40
N ALA A 85 51.35 13.54 -4.71
CA ALA A 85 50.28 13.90 -3.77
C ALA A 85 49.49 15.16 -4.19
N HIS A 86 48.50 15.49 -3.35
CA HIS A 86 47.76 16.76 -3.20
C HIS A 86 46.44 17.02 -3.95
N ALA A 87 45.61 17.77 -3.22
CA ALA A 87 44.52 18.65 -3.61
C ALA A 87 43.11 18.06 -3.84
N ALA A 88 42.16 18.63 -3.08
CA ALA A 88 40.74 18.67 -3.43
C ALA A 88 40.45 19.87 -4.35
N PRO A 89 39.41 19.80 -5.17
CA PRO A 89 38.30 20.77 -5.13
C PRO A 89 36.95 20.03 -5.00
N GLN A 90 35.95 20.53 -4.28
CA GLN A 90 35.07 21.69 -4.56
C GLN A 90 34.18 21.57 -5.80
N ASP A 91 32.95 22.06 -5.61
CA ASP A 91 31.77 21.94 -6.47
C ASP A 91 31.95 22.46 -7.89
N SER A 92 31.28 21.81 -8.85
CA SER A 92 30.79 22.50 -10.04
C SER A 92 29.50 21.88 -10.56
N HIS A 93 28.51 22.73 -10.80
CA HIS A 93 27.27 22.37 -11.48
C HIS A 93 27.55 21.79 -12.87
N ASN A 94 26.77 20.81 -13.30
CA ASN A 94 26.66 20.48 -14.72
C ASN A 94 25.20 20.59 -15.19
N LEU A 95 24.83 21.80 -15.61
CA LEU A 95 23.65 22.06 -16.43
C LEU A 95 23.96 21.59 -17.86
N GLN A 96 23.40 20.45 -18.28
CA GLN A 96 23.33 20.11 -19.70
C GLN A 96 21.94 20.43 -20.26
N THR A 97 21.92 21.44 -21.12
CA THR A 97 20.77 21.91 -21.88
C THR A 97 20.40 20.92 -22.98
N HIS A 98 19.24 20.26 -22.87
CA HIS A 98 18.68 19.48 -23.97
C HIS A 98 17.78 20.36 -24.85
N ALA A 99 18.38 20.90 -25.92
CA ALA A 99 17.65 21.51 -27.02
C ALA A 99 17.54 20.52 -28.19
N GLY A 100 16.30 20.28 -28.66
CA GLY A 100 15.99 19.91 -30.04
C GLY A 100 16.51 18.59 -30.61
N MET A 101 15.75 17.51 -30.41
CA MET A 101 15.64 16.43 -31.41
C MET A 101 14.18 15.97 -31.56
N ASN A 102 13.43 16.62 -32.46
CA ASN A 102 12.14 16.13 -32.94
C ASN A 102 12.38 14.96 -33.90
N GLY A 103 12.42 13.74 -33.37
CA GLY A 103 12.23 12.52 -34.13
C GLY A 103 10.79 12.04 -33.99
N ALA A 104 10.07 11.87 -35.11
CA ALA A 104 8.71 11.34 -35.09
C ALA A 104 8.71 9.89 -34.57
N GLN A 105 8.39 9.72 -33.29
CA GLN A 105 8.21 8.40 -32.70
C GLN A 105 6.89 7.82 -33.24
N HIS A 106 7.00 6.77 -34.04
CA HIS A 106 5.90 5.82 -34.21
C HIS A 106 5.47 5.36 -32.81
N GLN A 107 4.26 5.74 -32.40
CA GLN A 107 3.65 5.21 -31.19
C GLN A 107 3.19 3.78 -31.49
N ASP A 108 4.10 2.82 -31.36
CA ASP A 108 3.72 1.43 -31.22
C ASP A 108 2.77 1.29 -30.03
N HIS A 109 1.62 0.64 -30.26
CA HIS A 109 0.58 0.40 -29.26
C HIS A 109 1.06 -0.59 -28.18
N ARG A 110 1.94 -0.13 -27.29
CA ARG A 110 2.35 -0.86 -26.08
C ARG A 110 1.20 -0.89 -25.07
N SER A 111 0.80 -2.07 -24.61
CA SER A 111 -0.39 -2.25 -23.76
C SER A 111 -0.35 -1.45 -22.46
N ALA A 112 -1.18 -0.42 -22.36
CA ALA A 112 -1.26 0.55 -21.27
C ALA A 112 -2.18 0.07 -20.11
N GLY A 113 -1.73 -0.90 -19.30
CA GLY A 113 -2.49 -1.39 -18.14
C GLY A 113 -1.66 -1.97 -16.99
N LYS A 114 -2.29 -2.78 -16.11
CA LYS A 114 -1.60 -3.45 -14.99
C LYS A 114 -0.50 -4.44 -15.43
N LEU A 115 -0.45 -4.73 -16.73
CA LEU A 115 0.55 -5.56 -17.39
C LEU A 115 1.92 -4.86 -17.50
N ASN A 116 1.96 -3.51 -17.48
CA ASN A 116 3.22 -2.77 -17.60
C ASN A 116 4.16 -3.00 -16.40
N PHE A 117 5.46 -2.91 -16.68
CA PHE A 117 6.51 -3.10 -15.70
C PHE A 117 6.89 -1.77 -15.04
N ASP A 118 6.37 -1.58 -13.82
CA ASP A 118 6.76 -0.48 -12.95
C ASP A 118 8.14 -0.73 -12.32
N ALA A 119 9.17 -0.16 -12.94
CA ALA A 119 10.57 -0.20 -12.51
C ALA A 119 10.91 0.86 -11.42
N SER A 120 9.94 1.66 -10.95
CA SER A 120 10.21 2.73 -9.97
C SER A 120 10.58 2.23 -8.56
N LYS A 121 10.35 0.94 -8.26
CA LYS A 121 10.62 0.36 -6.94
C LYS A 121 12.11 0.09 -6.74
N ALA A 122 12.59 0.30 -5.52
CA ALA A 122 13.97 0.03 -5.14
C ALA A 122 14.40 -1.41 -5.48
N GLY A 123 15.54 -1.54 -6.17
CA GLY A 123 16.09 -2.80 -6.68
C GLY A 123 15.68 -3.16 -8.12
N LEU A 124 14.86 -2.34 -8.80
CA LEU A 124 14.45 -2.54 -10.19
C LEU A 124 15.10 -1.55 -11.18
N GLN A 125 15.89 -0.58 -10.71
CA GLN A 125 16.32 0.57 -11.53
C GLN A 125 17.23 0.21 -12.71
N GLN A 126 17.95 -0.91 -12.64
CA GLN A 126 18.84 -1.39 -13.71
C GLN A 126 18.16 -2.44 -14.62
N VAL A 127 16.87 -2.74 -14.43
CA VAL A 127 16.19 -3.81 -15.15
C VAL A 127 15.83 -3.40 -16.58
N ASN A 128 16.13 -4.25 -17.56
CA ASN A 128 15.67 -4.11 -18.93
C ASN A 128 14.14 -4.23 -18.99
N LYS A 129 13.48 -3.06 -19.00
CA LYS A 129 12.02 -2.93 -18.97
C LYS A 129 11.35 -3.64 -20.15
N ASP A 130 11.82 -3.39 -21.38
CA ASP A 130 11.21 -3.92 -22.61
C ASP A 130 11.22 -5.46 -22.60
N TYR A 131 12.31 -6.09 -22.17
CA TYR A 131 12.39 -7.55 -22.04
C TYR A 131 11.40 -8.10 -21.00
N VAL A 132 11.28 -7.44 -19.83
CA VAL A 132 10.36 -7.89 -18.78
C VAL A 132 8.91 -7.71 -19.20
N GLU A 133 8.56 -6.62 -19.88
CA GLU A 133 7.22 -6.37 -20.43
C GLU A 133 6.87 -7.41 -21.51
N HIS A 134 7.80 -7.74 -22.40
CA HIS A 134 7.62 -8.81 -23.38
C HIS A 134 7.33 -10.17 -22.73
N VAL A 135 8.09 -10.57 -21.70
CA VAL A 135 7.83 -11.84 -20.97
C VAL A 135 6.50 -11.80 -20.21
N ILE A 136 6.08 -10.65 -19.67
CA ILE A 136 4.75 -10.50 -19.05
C ILE A 136 3.67 -10.64 -20.13
N GLU A 137 3.82 -10.03 -21.29
CA GLU A 137 2.85 -10.11 -22.38
C GLU A 137 2.72 -11.56 -22.88
N GLU A 138 3.83 -12.22 -23.27
CA GLU A 138 3.83 -13.62 -23.71
C GLU A 138 3.24 -14.58 -22.68
N ALA A 139 3.40 -14.29 -21.39
CA ALA A 139 2.82 -15.08 -20.31
C ALA A 139 1.34 -14.79 -20.01
N SER A 140 0.80 -13.67 -20.51
CA SER A 140 -0.56 -13.22 -20.22
C SER A 140 -1.49 -13.28 -21.42
N LYS A 141 -0.95 -13.20 -22.65
CA LYS A 141 -1.70 -13.13 -23.91
C LYS A 141 -2.70 -14.27 -24.05
N GLY A 142 -3.91 -13.94 -24.49
CA GLY A 142 -5.02 -14.89 -24.62
C GLY A 142 -5.70 -15.29 -23.29
N SER A 143 -5.17 -14.89 -22.12
CA SER A 143 -5.87 -15.11 -20.85
C SER A 143 -7.05 -14.16 -20.66
N ALA A 144 -8.05 -14.60 -19.91
CA ALA A 144 -9.18 -13.75 -19.50
C ALA A 144 -8.73 -12.48 -18.73
N PHE A 145 -7.59 -12.52 -18.03
CA PHE A 145 -7.04 -11.34 -17.35
C PHE A 145 -6.58 -10.29 -18.36
N TYR A 146 -5.85 -10.74 -19.38
CA TYR A 146 -5.32 -9.90 -20.45
C TYR A 146 -6.47 -9.28 -21.26
N GLN A 147 -7.49 -10.06 -21.61
CA GLN A 147 -8.71 -9.57 -22.27
C GLN A 147 -9.42 -8.50 -21.42
N LYS A 148 -9.57 -8.68 -20.10
CA LYS A 148 -10.13 -7.64 -19.23
C LYS A 148 -9.25 -6.38 -19.19
N GLU A 149 -7.94 -6.50 -19.04
CA GLU A 149 -7.07 -5.32 -19.01
C GLU A 149 -7.07 -4.57 -20.37
N GLN A 150 -7.21 -5.26 -21.50
CA GLN A 150 -7.44 -4.63 -22.82
C GLN A 150 -8.77 -3.84 -22.87
N ARG A 151 -9.90 -4.41 -22.45
CA ARG A 151 -11.19 -3.69 -22.38
C ARG A 151 -11.11 -2.46 -21.47
N LEU A 152 -10.44 -2.60 -20.31
CA LEU A 152 -10.20 -1.48 -19.39
C LEU A 152 -9.28 -0.41 -19.99
N GLU A 153 -8.27 -0.80 -20.76
CA GLU A 153 -7.37 0.13 -21.46
C GLU A 153 -8.10 0.93 -22.53
N GLU A 154 -8.93 0.28 -23.35
CA GLU A 154 -9.76 0.97 -24.34
C GLU A 154 -10.75 1.94 -23.67
N THR A 155 -11.36 1.54 -22.56
CA THR A 155 -12.23 2.41 -21.76
C THR A 155 -11.47 3.63 -21.21
N ARG A 156 -10.23 3.45 -20.74
CA ARG A 156 -9.36 4.57 -20.29
C ARG A 156 -8.99 5.48 -21.45
N ARG A 157 -8.67 4.93 -22.64
CA ARG A 157 -8.36 5.70 -23.84
C ARG A 157 -9.53 6.59 -24.24
N ARG A 158 -10.74 6.04 -24.32
CA ARG A 158 -11.95 6.81 -24.63
C ARG A 158 -12.21 7.91 -23.60
N LYS A 159 -12.12 7.60 -22.29
CA LYS A 159 -12.24 8.62 -21.23
C LYS A 159 -11.15 9.70 -21.30
N ALA A 160 -9.96 9.38 -21.78
CA ALA A 160 -8.89 10.36 -22.01
C ALA A 160 -9.18 11.27 -23.22
N GLU A 161 -9.71 10.72 -24.31
CA GLU A 161 -10.17 11.46 -25.50
C GLU A 161 -11.32 12.41 -25.12
N GLU A 162 -12.36 11.90 -24.44
CA GLU A 162 -13.49 12.70 -23.89
C GLU A 162 -13.00 13.83 -22.96
N LEU A 163 -11.98 13.56 -22.13
CA LEU A 163 -11.39 14.56 -21.22
C LEU A 163 -10.59 15.63 -21.97
N GLN A 164 -9.86 15.26 -23.03
CA GLN A 164 -9.16 16.21 -23.90
C GLN A 164 -10.12 17.09 -24.68
N GLU A 165 -11.27 16.57 -25.10
CA GLU A 165 -12.33 17.37 -25.73
C GLU A 165 -12.94 18.38 -24.76
N LYS A 166 -13.32 17.93 -23.55
CA LYS A 166 -13.77 18.82 -22.47
C LYS A 166 -12.72 19.87 -22.12
N ALA A 167 -11.43 19.51 -22.13
CA ALA A 167 -10.35 20.46 -21.87
C ALA A 167 -10.25 21.57 -22.93
N LYS A 168 -10.46 21.26 -24.22
CA LYS A 168 -10.53 22.27 -25.29
C LYS A 168 -11.71 23.23 -25.10
N SER A 169 -12.84 22.74 -24.58
CA SER A 169 -14.00 23.60 -24.30
C SER A 169 -13.72 24.67 -23.24
N PHE A 170 -12.77 24.46 -22.33
CA PHE A 170 -12.38 25.45 -21.30
C PHE A 170 -11.97 26.80 -21.91
N ASP A 171 -11.31 26.82 -23.07
CA ASP A 171 -10.93 28.07 -23.73
C ASP A 171 -12.13 28.86 -24.25
N SER A 172 -13.23 28.18 -24.58
CA SER A 172 -14.46 28.77 -25.11
C SER A 172 -15.46 29.27 -24.07
N ILE A 173 -15.29 28.94 -22.77
CA ILE A 173 -16.24 29.34 -21.73
C ILE A 173 -16.20 30.85 -21.46
N SER A 174 -17.29 31.39 -20.91
CA SER A 174 -17.46 32.84 -20.74
C SER A 174 -16.45 33.45 -19.76
N THR A 175 -16.09 34.72 -19.95
CA THR A 175 -15.19 35.45 -19.04
C THR A 175 -15.71 35.47 -17.60
N ALA A 176 -17.03 35.57 -17.41
CA ALA A 176 -17.66 35.53 -16.09
C ALA A 176 -17.48 34.17 -15.41
N GLU A 177 -17.59 33.08 -16.17
CA GLU A 177 -17.38 31.71 -15.69
C GLU A 177 -15.91 31.43 -15.37
N LYS A 178 -14.97 31.84 -16.25
CA LYS A 178 -13.52 31.80 -15.96
C LYS A 178 -13.19 32.55 -14.68
N GLN A 179 -13.80 33.72 -14.46
CA GLN A 179 -13.59 34.51 -13.24
C GLN A 179 -14.19 33.83 -11.99
N LYS A 180 -15.34 33.15 -12.10
CA LYS A 180 -15.92 32.35 -11.00
C LYS A 180 -15.00 31.17 -10.63
N ILE A 181 -14.56 30.40 -11.63
CA ILE A 181 -13.64 29.26 -11.43
C ILE A 181 -12.35 29.75 -10.79
N LYS A 182 -11.80 30.87 -11.29
CA LYS A 182 -10.61 31.50 -10.71
C LYS A 182 -10.80 31.85 -9.22
N ALA A 183 -11.87 32.57 -8.89
CA ALA A 183 -12.16 32.98 -7.51
C ALA A 183 -12.37 31.79 -6.55
N MET A 184 -13.04 30.73 -7.02
CA MET A 184 -13.20 29.49 -6.27
C MET A 184 -11.85 28.81 -6.01
N VAL A 185 -11.03 28.62 -7.05
CA VAL A 185 -9.72 27.97 -6.94
C VAL A 185 -8.74 28.76 -6.11
N ASP A 186 -8.72 30.09 -6.25
CA ASP A 186 -7.81 30.94 -5.47
C ASP A 186 -8.21 30.91 -3.98
N THR A 187 -9.51 30.95 -3.64
CA THR A 187 -10.00 30.69 -2.27
C THR A 187 -9.56 29.31 -1.75
N MET A 188 -9.73 28.23 -2.53
CA MET A 188 -9.32 26.88 -2.11
C MET A 188 -7.80 26.77 -1.91
N VAL A 189 -7.00 27.47 -2.71
CA VAL A 189 -5.54 27.54 -2.53
C VAL A 189 -5.18 28.29 -1.26
N ASP A 190 -5.83 29.42 -0.97
CA ASP A 190 -5.60 30.20 0.25
C ASP A 190 -6.01 29.41 1.51
N GLU A 191 -7.14 28.71 1.47
CA GLU A 191 -7.60 27.80 2.54
C GLU A 191 -6.61 26.65 2.78
N LEU A 192 -6.10 26.03 1.72
CA LEU A 192 -5.06 24.98 1.83
C LEU A 192 -3.74 25.53 2.37
N GLU A 193 -3.27 26.68 1.86
CA GLU A 193 -2.03 27.32 2.33
C GLU A 193 -2.12 27.75 3.80
N ALA A 194 -3.29 28.16 4.28
CA ALA A 194 -3.54 28.46 5.69
C ALA A 194 -3.34 27.25 6.63
N THR A 195 -3.35 26.01 6.11
CA THR A 195 -3.05 24.79 6.87
C THR A 195 -1.55 24.48 7.00
N ARG A 196 -0.67 25.21 6.30
CA ARG A 196 0.77 24.91 6.22
C ARG A 196 1.48 25.10 7.58
N ASP A 197 1.98 24.00 8.15
CA ASP A 197 2.72 24.00 9.43
C ASP A 197 4.14 23.41 9.27
N LEU A 198 5.09 24.18 8.71
CA LEU A 198 6.48 23.73 8.50
C LEU A 198 7.31 23.60 9.79
N ARG A 199 6.73 23.93 10.96
CA ARG A 199 7.33 23.65 12.27
C ARG A 199 7.23 22.16 12.63
N ARG A 200 6.39 21.40 11.91
CA ARG A 200 6.25 19.96 12.09
C ARG A 200 7.47 19.21 11.59
N ARG A 201 7.70 18.05 12.19
CA ARG A 201 8.73 17.12 11.75
C ARG A 201 8.20 15.69 11.76
N TYR A 202 8.08 15.13 10.56
CA TYR A 202 7.62 13.77 10.36
C TYR A 202 8.79 12.85 10.02
N ILE A 203 8.72 11.63 10.54
CA ILE A 203 9.60 10.52 10.15
C ILE A 203 8.71 9.40 9.61
N HIS A 204 8.88 9.03 8.35
CA HIS A 204 8.28 7.83 7.76
C HIS A 204 9.31 6.70 7.77
N ILE A 205 8.92 5.54 8.30
CA ILE A 205 9.74 4.33 8.32
C ILE A 205 9.09 3.28 7.42
N ASP A 206 9.91 2.65 6.59
CA ASP A 206 9.53 1.64 5.61
C ASP A 206 10.53 0.47 5.70
N MET A 207 10.08 -0.69 6.21
CA MET A 207 10.90 -1.88 6.43
C MET A 207 11.37 -2.50 5.10
N ASP A 208 12.67 -2.76 4.97
CA ASP A 208 13.20 -3.19 3.67
C ASP A 208 12.80 -4.63 3.34
N MET A 209 12.11 -4.81 2.20
CA MET A 209 11.65 -6.11 1.68
C MET A 209 10.94 -6.99 2.74
N PHE A 210 10.19 -6.37 3.66
CA PHE A 210 9.81 -6.91 4.98
C PHE A 210 9.52 -8.42 5.06
N TYR A 211 8.51 -8.95 4.35
CA TYR A 211 8.20 -10.39 4.46
C TYR A 211 9.36 -11.28 3.98
N ALA A 212 10.10 -10.87 2.93
CA ALA A 212 11.29 -11.60 2.49
C ALA A 212 12.41 -11.52 3.54
N ALA A 213 12.65 -10.35 4.15
CA ALA A 213 13.63 -10.24 5.24
C ALA A 213 13.28 -11.13 6.46
N VAL A 214 12.00 -11.27 6.80
CA VAL A 214 11.54 -12.22 7.84
C VAL A 214 11.81 -13.69 7.44
N GLU A 215 11.59 -14.06 6.19
CA GLU A 215 11.92 -15.42 5.71
C GLU A 215 13.43 -15.67 5.59
N GLU A 216 14.25 -14.67 5.23
CA GLU A 216 15.73 -14.76 5.26
C GLU A 216 16.26 -14.88 6.69
N LYS A 217 15.61 -14.27 7.67
CA LYS A 217 15.91 -14.44 9.10
C LYS A 217 15.59 -15.86 9.57
N LYS A 218 14.45 -16.43 9.13
CA LYS A 218 14.05 -17.81 9.44
C LYS A 218 14.93 -18.85 8.73
N THR A 219 15.34 -18.57 7.50
CA THR A 219 16.06 -19.49 6.62
C THR A 219 17.26 -18.77 5.96
N PRO A 220 18.41 -18.68 6.64
CA PRO A 220 19.55 -17.88 6.17
C PRO A 220 20.05 -18.22 4.76
N SER A 221 19.89 -19.47 4.31
CA SER A 221 20.26 -19.92 2.95
C SER A 221 19.41 -19.33 1.82
N LEU A 222 18.39 -18.51 2.12
CA LEU A 222 17.63 -17.74 1.12
C LEU A 222 18.34 -16.45 0.71
N ARG A 223 19.23 -15.89 1.55
CA ARG A 223 19.91 -14.59 1.31
C ARG A 223 20.75 -14.55 0.02
N GLU A 224 21.23 -15.70 -0.42
CA GLU A 224 22.09 -15.86 -1.60
C GLU A 224 21.30 -16.28 -2.86
N LYS A 225 19.97 -16.36 -2.78
CA LYS A 225 19.12 -16.92 -3.83
C LYS A 225 17.99 -15.95 -4.21
N PRO A 226 17.57 -15.90 -5.47
CA PRO A 226 16.36 -15.16 -5.85
C PRO A 226 15.14 -15.89 -5.27
N PHE A 227 14.36 -15.18 -4.44
CA PHE A 227 13.10 -15.71 -3.97
C PHE A 227 12.00 -14.64 -3.78
N GLY A 228 10.76 -15.11 -3.79
CA GLY A 228 9.57 -14.32 -3.47
C GLY A 228 8.73 -14.98 -2.39
N VAL A 229 8.01 -14.15 -1.63
CA VAL A 229 7.00 -14.60 -0.66
C VAL A 229 5.63 -14.49 -1.31
N GLY A 230 4.86 -15.58 -1.33
CA GLY A 230 3.56 -15.66 -1.98
C GLY A 230 3.22 -17.07 -2.45
N SER A 231 2.59 -17.16 -3.62
CA SER A 231 2.31 -18.42 -4.32
C SER A 231 2.59 -18.31 -5.83
N GLN A 232 2.36 -19.40 -6.56
CA GLN A 232 2.38 -19.38 -8.03
C GLN A 232 1.38 -18.37 -8.62
N GLN A 233 0.28 -18.08 -7.91
CA GLN A 233 -0.76 -17.17 -8.37
C GLN A 233 -0.43 -15.69 -8.10
N MET A 234 0.28 -15.37 -7.02
CA MET A 234 0.64 -13.99 -6.66
C MET A 234 1.82 -13.91 -5.69
N LEU A 235 2.77 -13.02 -5.97
CA LEU A 235 3.88 -12.67 -5.08
C LEU A 235 3.54 -11.42 -4.27
N SER A 236 3.56 -11.53 -2.94
CA SER A 236 3.43 -10.39 -2.02
C SER A 236 4.68 -9.52 -2.02
N THR A 237 5.87 -10.12 -1.99
CA THR A 237 7.14 -9.40 -2.09
C THR A 237 8.27 -10.30 -2.59
N THR A 238 9.39 -9.68 -2.97
CA THR A 238 10.62 -10.34 -3.43
C THR A 238 11.84 -9.74 -2.75
N ASN A 239 12.87 -10.58 -2.56
CA ASN A 239 14.18 -10.09 -2.12
C ASN A 239 14.89 -9.34 -3.25
N TYR A 240 15.92 -8.55 -2.90
CA TYR A 240 16.63 -7.72 -3.87
C TYR A 240 17.32 -8.53 -5.00
N ILE A 241 17.68 -9.80 -4.76
CA ILE A 241 18.24 -10.67 -5.80
C ILE A 241 17.18 -10.99 -6.87
N ALA A 242 15.97 -11.40 -6.48
CA ALA A 242 14.89 -11.67 -7.43
C ALA A 242 14.45 -10.41 -8.20
N ARG A 243 14.59 -9.22 -7.60
CA ARG A 243 14.30 -7.93 -8.26
C ARG A 243 15.23 -7.64 -9.45
N GLN A 244 16.48 -8.11 -9.43
CA GLN A 244 17.43 -7.96 -10.55
C GLN A 244 16.97 -8.67 -11.84
N TYR A 245 16.06 -9.63 -11.74
CA TYR A 245 15.42 -10.31 -12.88
C TYR A 245 14.06 -9.69 -13.26
N GLY A 246 13.68 -8.56 -12.67
CA GLY A 246 12.36 -7.95 -12.83
C GLY A 246 11.24 -8.57 -11.97
N VAL A 247 11.53 -9.52 -11.08
CA VAL A 247 10.47 -10.14 -10.26
C VAL A 247 10.07 -9.21 -9.11
N ARG A 248 8.82 -8.73 -9.12
CA ARG A 248 8.32 -7.70 -8.19
C ARG A 248 7.03 -8.09 -7.45
N SER A 249 6.75 -7.42 -6.33
CA SER A 249 5.45 -7.49 -5.65
C SER A 249 4.29 -7.19 -6.59
N GLY A 250 3.20 -7.95 -6.47
CA GLY A 250 2.01 -7.84 -7.33
C GLY A 250 2.13 -8.56 -8.68
N MET A 251 3.20 -9.32 -8.90
CA MET A 251 3.37 -10.19 -10.07
C MET A 251 2.90 -11.63 -9.74
N PRO A 252 2.24 -12.35 -10.66
CA PRO A 252 1.99 -13.78 -10.52
C PRO A 252 3.30 -14.59 -10.44
N GLY A 253 3.39 -15.52 -9.48
CA GLY A 253 4.59 -16.33 -9.27
C GLY A 253 5.02 -17.15 -10.49
N PHE A 254 4.08 -17.61 -11.32
CA PHE A 254 4.38 -18.31 -12.57
C PHE A 254 5.07 -17.42 -13.61
N ILE A 255 4.76 -16.11 -13.66
CA ILE A 255 5.46 -15.13 -14.50
C ILE A 255 6.84 -14.86 -13.90
N GLY A 256 6.93 -14.70 -12.58
CA GLY A 256 8.21 -14.60 -11.87
C GLY A 256 9.16 -15.78 -12.16
N LYS A 257 8.62 -16.99 -12.34
CA LYS A 257 9.39 -18.18 -12.76
C LYS A 257 9.80 -18.19 -14.23
N LYS A 258 9.09 -17.50 -15.13
CA LYS A 258 9.54 -17.30 -16.52
C LYS A 258 10.72 -16.32 -16.58
N LEU A 259 10.66 -15.25 -15.78
CA LEU A 259 11.76 -14.29 -15.63
C LEU A 259 12.98 -14.90 -14.93
N CYS A 260 12.76 -15.66 -13.84
CA CYS A 260 13.82 -16.24 -13.04
C CYS A 260 13.51 -17.73 -12.81
N PRO A 261 13.99 -18.67 -13.65
CA PRO A 261 13.68 -20.10 -13.54
C PRO A 261 14.06 -20.72 -12.19
N GLU A 262 15.15 -20.24 -11.60
CA GLU A 262 15.62 -20.59 -10.25
C GLU A 262 14.87 -19.91 -9.10
N LEU A 263 13.84 -19.09 -9.37
CA LEU A 263 13.06 -18.39 -8.34
C LEU A 263 12.44 -19.38 -7.34
N ILE A 264 12.78 -19.22 -6.07
CA ILE A 264 12.14 -19.92 -4.95
C ILE A 264 10.87 -19.14 -4.57
N ILE A 265 9.75 -19.83 -4.32
CA ILE A 265 8.51 -19.22 -3.85
C ILE A 265 8.22 -19.78 -2.46
N VAL A 266 8.20 -18.90 -1.46
CA VAL A 266 7.98 -19.23 -0.04
C VAL A 266 6.55 -18.82 0.34
N PRO A 267 5.74 -19.68 0.98
CA PRO A 267 4.39 -19.32 1.44
C PRO A 267 4.38 -18.17 2.46
N ASN A 268 3.28 -17.41 2.54
CA ASN A 268 3.13 -16.34 3.53
C ASN A 268 2.98 -16.86 4.97
N ASP A 269 3.82 -16.38 5.90
CA ASP A 269 3.68 -16.55 7.35
C ASP A 269 3.20 -15.24 8.02
N PHE A 270 1.93 -14.87 7.80
CA PHE A 270 1.34 -13.68 8.41
C PHE A 270 1.49 -13.61 9.94
N PRO A 271 1.39 -14.71 10.72
CA PRO A 271 1.69 -14.69 12.14
C PRO A 271 3.13 -14.24 12.46
N ALA A 272 4.15 -14.64 11.69
CA ALA A 272 5.50 -14.12 11.86
C ALA A 272 5.60 -12.63 11.52
N TYR A 273 5.02 -12.21 10.40
CA TYR A 273 5.07 -10.81 9.97
C TYR A 273 4.39 -9.87 10.99
N GLN A 274 3.25 -10.30 11.56
CA GLN A 274 2.56 -9.57 12.64
C GLN A 274 3.38 -9.48 13.93
N ARG A 275 4.13 -10.54 14.30
CA ARG A 275 5.01 -10.52 15.49
C ARG A 275 6.17 -9.54 15.34
N GLU A 276 6.82 -9.50 14.19
CA GLU A 276 7.93 -8.56 13.95
C GLU A 276 7.40 -7.12 13.81
N ALA A 277 6.27 -6.91 13.13
CA ALA A 277 5.60 -5.60 13.04
C ALA A 277 5.24 -5.04 14.43
N ALA A 278 4.71 -5.87 15.32
CA ALA A 278 4.40 -5.47 16.70
C ALA A 278 5.64 -5.01 17.49
N ARG A 279 6.82 -5.57 17.22
CA ARG A 279 8.09 -5.10 17.81
C ARG A 279 8.47 -3.72 17.28
N VAL A 280 8.38 -3.50 15.97
CA VAL A 280 8.64 -2.19 15.34
C VAL A 280 7.67 -1.12 15.86
N HIS A 281 6.38 -1.45 15.98
CA HIS A 281 5.36 -0.57 16.55
C HIS A 281 5.63 -0.20 18.01
N SER A 282 6.14 -1.14 18.82
CA SER A 282 6.55 -0.88 20.20
C SER A 282 7.81 0.01 20.33
N ILE A 283 8.61 0.12 19.27
CA ILE A 283 9.73 1.07 19.20
C ILE A 283 9.19 2.47 18.87
N ALA A 284 8.28 2.56 17.88
CA ALA A 284 7.62 3.79 17.43
C ALA A 284 6.82 4.50 18.53
N SER A 285 6.08 3.76 19.35
CA SER A 285 5.25 4.31 20.42
C SER A 285 6.01 5.12 21.48
N ARG A 286 7.35 5.06 21.50
CA ARG A 286 8.21 5.86 22.41
C ARG A 286 8.55 7.23 21.85
N TYR A 287 8.55 7.39 20.52
CA TYR A 287 8.82 8.66 19.84
C TYR A 287 7.52 9.39 19.49
N ASP A 288 6.47 8.64 19.13
CA ASP A 288 5.13 9.13 18.88
C ASP A 288 4.10 8.07 19.29
N ALA A 289 3.40 8.27 20.41
CA ALA A 289 2.35 7.36 20.86
C ALA A 289 1.10 7.34 19.94
N GLN A 290 1.01 8.31 19.02
CA GLN A 290 -0.08 8.47 18.04
C GLN A 290 0.43 8.28 16.60
N PHE A 291 1.46 7.46 16.40
CA PHE A 291 1.98 7.14 15.07
C PHE A 291 0.89 6.49 14.20
N VAL A 292 0.94 6.71 12.88
CA VAL A 292 0.00 6.09 11.93
C VAL A 292 0.71 4.98 11.16
N SER A 293 0.18 3.76 11.26
CA SER A 293 0.61 2.58 10.50
C SER A 293 -0.28 2.41 9.26
N VAL A 294 0.34 2.21 8.09
CA VAL A 294 -0.39 1.97 6.83
C VAL A 294 -0.36 0.48 6.45
N GLY A 295 0.69 -0.23 6.85
CA GLY A 295 0.89 -1.67 6.61
C GLY A 295 1.37 -2.40 7.86
N LEU A 296 2.05 -3.54 7.67
CA LEU A 296 2.84 -4.21 8.73
C LEU A 296 4.29 -3.70 8.76
N ASP A 297 4.68 -2.99 7.71
CA ASP A 297 6.03 -2.60 7.31
C ASP A 297 6.21 -1.07 7.17
N GLU A 298 5.12 -0.32 7.16
CA GLU A 298 5.11 1.13 6.96
C GLU A 298 4.39 1.87 8.09
N LEU A 299 5.09 2.85 8.68
CA LEU A 299 4.54 3.78 9.67
C LEU A 299 5.10 5.19 9.50
N THR A 300 4.36 6.20 9.96
CA THR A 300 4.82 7.58 10.08
C THR A 300 4.65 8.06 11.54
N MET A 301 5.60 8.84 12.03
CA MET A 301 5.62 9.47 13.35
C MET A 301 5.68 11.00 13.21
N ASP A 302 4.94 11.74 14.04
CA ASP A 302 5.12 13.19 14.25
C ASP A 302 6.02 13.38 15.47
N VAL A 303 7.33 13.55 15.23
CA VAL A 303 8.33 13.65 16.30
C VAL A 303 8.48 15.07 16.84
N THR A 304 7.64 16.02 16.40
CA THR A 304 7.71 17.43 16.79
C THR A 304 7.69 17.63 18.31
N LYS A 305 6.82 16.90 19.03
CA LYS A 305 6.76 16.95 20.51
C LYS A 305 8.01 16.38 21.17
N TYR A 306 8.53 15.27 20.63
CA TYR A 306 9.73 14.62 21.14
C TYR A 306 10.96 15.54 21.01
N LEU A 307 11.11 16.22 19.86
CA LEU A 307 12.17 17.21 19.63
C LEU A 307 12.06 18.43 20.57
N GLN A 308 10.85 18.81 20.98
CA GLN A 308 10.65 19.89 21.97
C GLN A 308 11.06 19.47 23.39
N GLU A 309 10.86 18.21 23.75
CA GLU A 309 11.28 17.64 25.05
C GLU A 309 12.79 17.36 25.09
N PHE A 310 13.38 16.96 23.96
CA PHE A 310 14.79 16.58 23.82
C PHE A 310 15.52 17.44 22.77
N PRO A 311 15.71 18.76 23.00
CA PRO A 311 16.23 19.71 22.01
C PRO A 311 17.71 19.50 21.62
N ALA A 312 18.42 18.59 22.28
CA ALA A 312 19.79 18.18 21.93
C ALA A 312 19.82 17.06 20.87
N VAL A 313 18.67 16.52 20.46
CA VAL A 313 18.54 15.41 19.51
C VAL A 313 17.91 15.93 18.21
N SER A 314 18.47 15.60 17.06
CA SER A 314 17.89 15.94 15.75
C SER A 314 16.89 14.88 15.26
N ALA A 315 16.09 15.24 14.26
CA ALA A 315 15.20 14.27 13.60
C ALA A 315 15.98 13.15 12.87
N SER A 316 17.18 13.45 12.38
CA SER A 316 18.09 12.47 11.80
C SER A 316 18.61 11.49 12.85
N ASP A 317 18.93 11.95 14.06
CA ASP A 317 19.34 11.08 15.17
C ASP A 317 18.20 10.16 15.58
N ILE A 318 16.96 10.68 15.70
CA ILE A 318 15.78 9.84 15.98
C ILE A 318 15.59 8.76 14.90
N ALA A 319 15.70 9.11 13.61
CA ALA A 319 15.58 8.14 12.53
C ALA A 319 16.70 7.08 12.56
N HIS A 320 17.92 7.50 12.92
CA HIS A 320 19.07 6.61 13.06
C HIS A 320 18.88 5.62 14.22
N ASP A 321 18.63 6.14 15.43
CA ASP A 321 18.42 5.34 16.64
C ASP A 321 17.23 4.39 16.52
N PHE A 322 16.16 4.83 15.84
CA PHE A 322 15.02 3.97 15.52
C PHE A 322 15.44 2.77 14.66
N ARG A 323 16.19 3.02 13.58
CA ARG A 323 16.63 1.99 12.63
C ARG A 323 17.60 1.02 13.29
N ASP A 324 18.54 1.53 14.08
CA ASP A 324 19.46 0.71 14.88
C ASP A 324 18.72 -0.15 15.90
N GLU A 325 17.75 0.40 16.65
CA GLU A 325 16.98 -0.40 17.61
C GLU A 325 16.08 -1.44 16.93
N VAL A 326 15.49 -1.12 15.78
CA VAL A 326 14.78 -2.10 14.94
C VAL A 326 15.73 -3.22 14.54
N PHE A 327 16.93 -2.92 14.05
CA PHE A 327 17.90 -3.93 13.67
C PHE A 327 18.33 -4.79 14.87
N LEU A 328 18.66 -4.17 16.01
CA LEU A 328 19.04 -4.88 17.24
C LEU A 328 17.92 -5.82 17.72
N LYS A 329 16.66 -5.39 17.73
CA LYS A 329 15.53 -6.18 18.24
C LYS A 329 14.94 -7.19 17.25
N THR A 330 15.04 -6.93 15.96
CA THR A 330 14.37 -7.74 14.91
C THR A 330 15.33 -8.43 13.97
N GLN A 331 16.58 -7.98 13.84
CA GLN A 331 17.54 -8.40 12.80
C GLN A 331 17.03 -8.16 11.36
N LEU A 332 16.14 -7.16 11.20
CA LEU A 332 15.62 -6.66 9.94
C LEU A 332 16.06 -5.20 9.78
N THR A 333 16.29 -4.74 8.55
CA THR A 333 16.61 -3.34 8.28
C THR A 333 15.36 -2.54 7.92
N SER A 334 15.44 -1.23 8.12
CA SER A 334 14.44 -0.29 7.64
C SER A 334 15.10 0.97 7.08
N SER A 335 14.38 1.63 6.19
CA SER A 335 14.78 2.92 5.64
C SER A 335 13.88 4.03 6.16
N GLY A 336 14.47 5.19 6.45
CA GLY A 336 13.80 6.33 7.09
C GLY A 336 13.77 7.56 6.20
N GLY A 337 12.63 8.25 6.17
CA GLY A 337 12.49 9.53 5.48
C GLY A 337 12.01 10.60 6.43
N ILE A 338 12.70 11.75 6.44
CA ILE A 338 12.42 12.87 7.33
C ILE A 338 11.93 14.04 6.48
N GLY A 339 10.86 14.73 6.90
CA GLY A 339 10.36 15.90 6.18
C GLY A 339 9.36 16.74 6.97
N PRO A 340 9.02 17.96 6.48
CA PRO A 340 8.08 18.86 7.14
C PRO A 340 6.61 18.46 6.94
N THR A 341 6.32 17.60 5.94
CA THR A 341 5.01 16.96 5.76
C THR A 341 5.16 15.44 5.68
N SER A 342 4.10 14.70 6.00
CA SER A 342 4.11 13.23 5.99
C SER A 342 4.38 12.63 4.61
N ILE A 343 3.97 13.31 3.54
CA ILE A 343 4.23 12.89 2.16
C ILE A 343 5.69 13.14 1.76
N LEU A 344 6.26 14.29 2.13
CA LEU A 344 7.69 14.54 1.91
C LEU A 344 8.54 13.51 2.67
N ALA A 345 8.17 13.17 3.92
CA ALA A 345 8.78 12.07 4.65
C ALA A 345 8.66 10.71 3.92
N LYS A 346 7.48 10.36 3.36
CA LYS A 346 7.33 9.13 2.56
C LYS A 346 8.19 9.14 1.28
N ILE A 347 8.30 10.28 0.60
CA ILE A 347 9.16 10.43 -0.58
C ILE A 347 10.63 10.25 -0.19
N ALA A 348 11.08 10.93 0.87
CA ALA A 348 12.45 10.82 1.39
C ALA A 348 12.83 9.37 1.74
N SER A 349 11.92 8.60 2.34
CA SER A 349 12.19 7.22 2.79
C SER A 349 12.56 6.26 1.66
N ASN A 350 12.27 6.62 0.41
CA ASN A 350 12.58 5.84 -0.78
C ASN A 350 13.91 6.22 -1.44
N VAL A 351 14.50 7.37 -1.09
CA VAL A 351 15.71 7.91 -1.74
C VAL A 351 16.92 7.01 -1.48
N ASN A 352 17.17 6.69 -0.21
CA ASN A 352 18.35 5.92 0.23
C ASN A 352 18.00 4.46 0.60
N LYS A 353 17.05 3.82 -0.10
CA LYS A 353 16.73 2.40 0.09
C LYS A 353 17.75 1.47 -0.59
N PRO A 354 18.15 0.34 0.03
CA PRO A 354 17.77 -0.16 1.35
C PRO A 354 18.69 0.32 2.49
N ASN A 355 18.22 0.16 3.74
CA ASN A 355 18.91 0.45 4.98
C ASN A 355 19.61 1.82 5.05
N GLY A 356 18.93 2.87 4.57
CA GLY A 356 19.44 4.24 4.63
C GLY A 356 18.37 5.21 5.10
N GLN A 357 18.76 6.47 5.27
CA GLN A 357 17.80 7.54 5.54
C GLN A 357 18.10 8.80 4.74
N HIS A 358 17.08 9.62 4.54
CA HIS A 358 17.20 10.90 3.85
C HIS A 358 16.34 11.95 4.56
N GLU A 359 16.85 13.19 4.64
CA GLU A 359 16.12 14.33 5.20
C GLU A 359 15.85 15.37 4.13
N ILE A 360 14.60 15.80 4.06
CA ILE A 360 14.15 16.96 3.30
C ILE A 360 13.95 18.11 4.30
N THR A 361 14.93 19.01 4.39
CA THR A 361 14.87 20.20 5.25
C THR A 361 14.36 21.39 4.44
N LEU A 362 13.07 21.70 4.56
CA LEU A 362 12.43 22.86 3.91
C LEU A 362 11.70 23.65 4.99
N LEU A 363 11.99 24.95 5.08
CA LEU A 363 11.59 25.83 6.19
C LEU A 363 10.64 26.95 5.75
N THR A 364 10.68 27.31 4.47
CA THR A 364 9.82 28.31 3.83
C THR A 364 8.81 27.66 2.89
N ARG A 365 7.77 28.42 2.54
CA ARG A 365 6.78 28.01 1.55
C ARG A 365 7.43 27.83 0.17
N GLU A 366 8.30 28.76 -0.20
CA GLU A 366 8.96 28.84 -1.50
C GLU A 366 9.87 27.63 -1.72
N GLU A 367 10.68 27.26 -0.73
CA GLU A 367 11.47 26.01 -0.73
C GLU A 367 10.60 24.76 -0.95
N VAL A 368 9.41 24.70 -0.34
CA VAL A 368 8.49 23.57 -0.56
C VAL A 368 7.92 23.56 -1.98
N ILE A 369 7.45 24.70 -2.49
CA ILE A 369 6.91 24.80 -3.85
C ILE A 369 7.99 24.46 -4.89
N ASP A 370 9.20 24.95 -4.71
CA ASP A 370 10.33 24.71 -5.60
C ASP A 370 10.78 23.25 -5.56
N TYR A 371 10.87 22.64 -4.37
CA TYR A 371 11.21 21.24 -4.23
C TYR A 371 10.18 20.29 -4.87
N VAL A 372 8.87 20.56 -4.73
CA VAL A 372 7.85 19.67 -5.29
C VAL A 372 7.61 19.87 -6.77
N ARG A 373 7.92 21.06 -7.32
CA ARG A 373 7.63 21.48 -8.70
C ARG A 373 7.88 20.40 -9.75
N ASP A 374 9.06 19.79 -9.70
CA ASP A 374 9.55 18.86 -10.72
C ASP A 374 9.39 17.38 -10.33
N ILE A 375 8.74 17.09 -9.19
CA ILE A 375 8.45 15.71 -8.78
C ILE A 375 7.43 15.10 -9.76
N PRO A 376 7.74 13.97 -10.43
CA PRO A 376 6.78 13.28 -11.27
C PRO A 376 5.60 12.78 -10.44
N LEU A 377 4.38 12.99 -10.93
CA LEU A 377 3.15 12.70 -10.20
C LEU A 377 3.08 11.26 -9.68
N ARG A 378 3.61 10.30 -10.44
CA ARG A 378 3.65 8.88 -10.10
C ARG A 378 4.46 8.55 -8.84
N LYS A 379 5.34 9.45 -8.37
CA LYS A 379 6.07 9.31 -7.10
C LYS A 379 5.24 9.77 -5.89
N ILE A 380 4.10 10.44 -6.09
CA ILE A 380 3.27 10.96 -5.00
C ILE A 380 2.36 9.85 -4.43
N PRO A 381 2.42 9.58 -3.11
CA PRO A 381 1.48 8.67 -2.46
C PRO A 381 0.04 9.15 -2.64
N GLY A 382 -0.78 8.33 -3.30
CA GLY A 382 -2.15 8.68 -3.71
C GLY A 382 -2.33 8.59 -5.22
N ILE A 383 -1.32 9.01 -6.01
CA ILE A 383 -1.41 9.03 -7.46
C ILE A 383 -1.08 7.65 -8.06
N GLY A 384 -2.14 6.91 -8.35
CA GLY A 384 -2.07 5.64 -9.06
C GLY A 384 -1.91 5.81 -10.57
N TYR A 385 -1.51 4.73 -11.26
CA TYR A 385 -1.38 4.66 -12.72
C TYR A 385 -2.55 5.28 -13.49
N ALA A 386 -3.79 5.00 -13.07
CA ALA A 386 -4.96 5.54 -13.77
C ALA A 386 -5.11 7.07 -13.61
N GLN A 387 -4.74 7.66 -12.47
CA GLN A 387 -4.71 9.12 -12.31
C GLN A 387 -3.53 9.74 -13.08
N GLU A 388 -2.37 9.09 -13.08
CA GLU A 388 -1.21 9.48 -13.92
C GLU A 388 -1.59 9.52 -15.40
N MET A 389 -2.31 8.51 -15.92
CA MET A 389 -2.79 8.50 -17.31
C MET A 389 -3.83 9.60 -17.58
N THR A 390 -4.80 9.80 -16.68
CA THR A 390 -5.81 10.85 -16.80
C THR A 390 -5.19 12.26 -16.82
N LEU A 391 -4.18 12.52 -15.99
CA LEU A 391 -3.46 13.80 -15.95
C LEU A 391 -2.47 13.93 -17.11
N GLY A 392 -1.84 12.82 -17.53
CA GLY A 392 -0.96 12.77 -18.70
C GLY A 392 -1.69 13.03 -20.02
N ALA A 393 -2.98 12.67 -20.12
CA ALA A 393 -3.84 13.05 -21.24
C ALA A 393 -4.03 14.58 -21.34
N LEU A 394 -3.90 15.30 -20.23
CA LEU A 394 -3.88 16.77 -20.17
C LEU A 394 -2.45 17.36 -20.25
N HIS A 395 -1.44 16.53 -20.57
CA HIS A 395 -0.01 16.86 -20.56
C HIS A 395 0.54 17.30 -19.18
N ILE A 396 -0.13 16.89 -18.09
CA ILE A 396 0.28 17.21 -16.72
C ILE A 396 1.04 16.02 -16.13
N HIS A 397 2.36 16.16 -15.96
CA HIS A 397 3.26 15.08 -15.53
C HIS A 397 3.97 15.32 -14.18
N THR A 398 3.95 16.55 -13.66
CA THR A 398 4.62 16.93 -12.39
C THR A 398 3.67 17.66 -11.43
N CYS A 399 4.04 17.75 -10.15
CA CYS A 399 3.25 18.49 -9.15
C CYS A 399 3.13 19.98 -9.51
N GLY A 400 4.17 20.61 -10.04
CA GLY A 400 4.12 21.99 -10.53
C GLY A 400 3.12 22.16 -11.67
N GLY A 401 2.98 21.16 -12.54
CA GLY A 401 1.97 21.11 -13.58
C GLY A 401 0.53 21.18 -13.04
N LEU A 402 0.25 20.62 -11.86
CA LEU A 402 -1.08 20.72 -11.23
C LEU A 402 -1.43 22.18 -10.87
N LEU A 403 -0.46 22.94 -10.35
CA LEU A 403 -0.67 24.35 -10.02
C LEU A 403 -0.78 25.23 -11.27
N GLN A 404 0.01 24.94 -12.31
CA GLN A 404 -0.06 25.65 -13.58
C GLN A 404 -1.45 25.51 -14.24
N HIS A 405 -2.05 24.32 -14.14
CA HIS A 405 -3.34 24.01 -14.76
C HIS A 405 -4.51 24.06 -13.77
N LYS A 406 -4.35 24.67 -12.58
CA LYS A 406 -5.33 24.61 -11.47
C LYS A 406 -6.77 25.01 -11.87
N TYR A 407 -6.93 26.00 -12.74
CA TYR A 407 -8.24 26.47 -13.20
C TYR A 407 -8.89 25.50 -14.22
N LEU A 408 -8.08 24.88 -15.09
CA LEU A 408 -8.53 23.81 -15.99
C LEU A 408 -8.94 22.57 -15.19
N LEU A 409 -8.13 22.17 -14.19
CA LEU A 409 -8.46 21.06 -13.30
C LEU A 409 -9.78 21.30 -12.56
N ALA A 410 -10.07 22.54 -12.16
CA ALA A 410 -11.33 22.89 -11.50
C ALA A 410 -12.55 22.89 -12.42
N TYR A 411 -12.36 23.06 -13.72
CA TYR A 411 -13.40 22.87 -14.73
C TYR A 411 -13.68 21.39 -15.00
N LEU A 412 -12.65 20.54 -14.94
CA LEU A 412 -12.73 19.12 -15.33
C LEU A 412 -13.05 18.16 -14.19
N PHE A 413 -12.72 18.50 -12.93
CA PHE A 413 -12.80 17.57 -11.79
C PHE A 413 -13.67 18.11 -10.65
N ARG A 414 -14.38 17.19 -9.97
CA ARG A 414 -15.14 17.46 -8.73
C ARG A 414 -14.24 18.04 -7.65
N GLU A 415 -14.79 18.91 -6.79
CA GLU A 415 -14.09 19.69 -5.75
C GLU A 415 -13.12 18.85 -4.90
N LYS A 416 -13.51 17.65 -4.48
CA LYS A 416 -12.66 16.73 -3.69
C LYS A 416 -11.38 16.30 -4.44
N THR A 417 -11.50 16.01 -5.73
CA THR A 417 -10.36 15.60 -6.58
C THR A 417 -9.47 16.80 -6.90
N LEU A 418 -10.08 17.96 -7.15
CA LEU A 418 -9.37 19.24 -7.26
C LEU A 418 -8.57 19.56 -5.98
N ALA A 419 -9.19 19.52 -4.81
CA ALA A 419 -8.54 19.78 -3.52
C ALA A 419 -7.33 18.85 -3.29
N HIS A 420 -7.46 17.57 -3.65
CA HIS A 420 -6.32 16.63 -3.62
C HIS A 420 -5.19 17.11 -4.54
N TYR A 421 -5.47 17.41 -5.81
CA TYR A 421 -4.47 17.87 -6.77
C TYR A 421 -3.81 19.21 -6.36
N LEU A 422 -4.58 20.17 -5.85
CA LEU A 422 -4.04 21.41 -5.30
C LEU A 422 -3.11 21.13 -4.12
N SER A 423 -3.54 20.30 -3.16
CA SER A 423 -2.73 19.94 -1.98
C SER A 423 -1.41 19.23 -2.35
N VAL A 424 -1.40 18.44 -3.44
CA VAL A 424 -0.19 17.81 -3.99
C VAL A 424 0.72 18.85 -4.63
N GLY A 425 0.17 19.72 -5.49
CA GLY A 425 0.92 20.80 -6.14
C GLY A 425 1.55 21.78 -5.14
N LEU A 426 0.87 22.05 -4.02
CA LEU A 426 1.34 22.91 -2.93
C LEU A 426 2.36 22.21 -1.98
N GLY A 427 2.63 20.91 -2.17
CA GLY A 427 3.52 20.13 -1.31
C GLY A 427 2.99 19.83 0.10
N LEU A 428 1.69 20.04 0.33
CA LEU A 428 1.01 19.85 1.60
C LEU A 428 0.54 18.40 1.82
N ALA A 429 0.10 17.76 0.72
CA ALA A 429 -1.01 16.80 0.67
C ALA A 429 -1.31 15.98 1.95
N GLU A 430 -2.53 16.18 2.45
CA GLU A 430 -3.03 15.58 3.68
C GLU A 430 -3.12 14.06 3.60
N THR A 431 -2.43 13.39 4.53
CA THR A 431 -2.66 11.96 4.79
C THR A 431 -2.51 11.55 6.26
N PHE A 432 -1.87 12.35 7.10
CA PHE A 432 -1.42 11.88 8.42
C PHE A 432 -2.26 12.39 9.60
N SER A 433 -2.56 13.69 9.66
CA SER A 433 -3.41 14.31 10.70
C SER A 433 -4.78 13.63 10.79
N GLN A 434 -5.47 13.53 9.65
CA GLN A 434 -6.82 12.95 9.57
C GLN A 434 -6.86 11.44 9.91
N ARG A 435 -5.82 10.67 9.56
CA ARG A 435 -5.81 9.22 9.79
C ARG A 435 -5.64 8.80 11.25
N ARG A 436 -5.14 9.68 12.12
CA ARG A 436 -4.92 9.37 13.56
C ARG A 436 -6.19 8.96 14.30
N HIS A 437 -7.37 9.36 13.80
CA HIS A 437 -8.65 9.18 14.50
C HIS A 437 -9.78 8.60 13.63
N GLN A 438 -9.52 8.16 12.40
CA GLN A 438 -10.58 7.60 11.54
C GLN A 438 -11.07 6.23 12.03
N ALA A 439 -12.35 6.16 12.41
CA ALA A 439 -13.04 4.92 12.70
C ALA A 439 -13.05 3.98 11.48
N ARG A 440 -13.08 2.66 11.74
CA ARG A 440 -13.06 1.64 10.68
C ARG A 440 -14.35 1.71 9.86
N GLN A 441 -14.26 2.11 8.60
CA GLN A 441 -15.43 2.26 7.71
C GLN A 441 -16.00 0.95 7.13
N SER A 442 -15.19 -0.12 7.03
CA SER A 442 -15.68 -1.44 6.61
C SER A 442 -14.85 -2.61 7.17
N VAL A 443 -15.49 -3.77 7.33
CA VAL A 443 -14.88 -5.08 7.59
C VAL A 443 -15.26 -5.99 6.43
N GLY A 444 -14.28 -6.53 5.71
CA GLY A 444 -14.56 -7.49 4.64
C GLY A 444 -13.56 -8.61 4.58
N LYS A 445 -13.95 -9.68 3.89
CA LYS A 445 -13.08 -10.81 3.56
C LYS A 445 -13.52 -11.46 2.27
N GLU A 446 -12.53 -11.85 1.47
CA GLU A 446 -12.69 -12.47 0.17
C GLU A 446 -11.75 -13.66 0.03
N THR A 447 -12.07 -14.59 -0.87
CA THR A 447 -11.20 -15.69 -1.25
C THR A 447 -11.29 -15.95 -2.74
N SER A 448 -10.14 -16.07 -3.39
CA SER A 448 -10.03 -16.58 -4.76
C SER A 448 -9.87 -18.10 -4.78
N PHE A 449 -10.23 -18.72 -5.89
CA PHE A 449 -10.07 -20.15 -6.17
C PHE A 449 -9.72 -20.38 -7.65
N SER A 450 -8.98 -21.45 -7.96
CA SER A 450 -8.55 -21.76 -9.33
C SER A 450 -9.61 -22.55 -10.10
N GLU A 451 -10.14 -23.60 -9.48
CA GLU A 451 -11.14 -24.48 -10.08
C GLU A 451 -12.55 -23.90 -9.95
N PRO A 452 -13.46 -24.12 -10.92
CA PRO A 452 -14.88 -23.84 -10.77
C PRO A 452 -15.44 -24.42 -9.47
N LEU A 453 -16.42 -23.75 -8.86
CA LEU A 453 -17.11 -24.33 -7.72
C LEU A 453 -17.93 -25.54 -8.17
N PRO A 454 -17.95 -26.65 -7.41
CA PRO A 454 -18.62 -27.87 -7.84
C PRO A 454 -20.14 -27.83 -7.65
N SER A 455 -20.68 -26.92 -6.85
CA SER A 455 -22.14 -26.81 -6.61
C SER A 455 -22.56 -25.46 -5.99
N PRO A 456 -23.86 -25.11 -6.01
CA PRO A 456 -24.42 -23.95 -5.30
C PRO A 456 -24.22 -24.00 -3.77
N GLU A 457 -24.21 -25.20 -3.19
CA GLU A 457 -23.94 -25.40 -1.75
C GLU A 457 -22.47 -25.08 -1.42
N ALA A 458 -21.54 -25.37 -2.34
CA ALA A 458 -20.14 -24.99 -2.17
C ALA A 458 -19.96 -23.46 -2.17
N PHE A 459 -20.66 -22.73 -3.05
CA PHE A 459 -20.74 -21.26 -3.05
C PHE A 459 -21.28 -20.74 -1.71
N THR A 460 -22.46 -21.22 -1.30
CA THR A 460 -23.11 -20.80 -0.04
C THR A 460 -22.23 -21.08 1.19
N ARG A 461 -21.55 -22.24 1.22
CA ARG A 461 -20.62 -22.65 2.29
C ARG A 461 -19.39 -21.75 2.36
N ILE A 462 -18.82 -21.34 1.21
CA ILE A 462 -17.69 -20.39 1.18
C ILE A 462 -18.13 -19.02 1.70
N PHE A 463 -19.26 -18.49 1.22
CA PHE A 463 -19.75 -17.19 1.68
C PHE A 463 -20.02 -17.18 3.19
N ARG A 464 -20.71 -18.20 3.71
CA ARG A 464 -20.96 -18.40 5.16
C ARG A 464 -19.66 -18.34 5.96
N LYS A 465 -18.63 -19.08 5.55
CA LYS A 465 -17.32 -19.11 6.23
C LYS A 465 -16.64 -17.74 6.24
N LEU A 466 -16.77 -16.95 5.17
CA LEU A 466 -16.24 -15.58 5.13
C LEU A 466 -17.03 -14.65 6.07
N LEU A 467 -18.36 -14.76 6.08
CA LEU A 467 -19.25 -14.00 6.94
C LEU A 467 -18.99 -14.28 8.44
N GLU A 468 -18.82 -15.54 8.82
CA GLU A 468 -18.45 -15.97 10.18
C GLU A 468 -17.09 -15.39 10.61
N GLN A 469 -16.11 -15.34 9.70
CA GLN A 469 -14.80 -14.74 9.97
C GLN A 469 -14.86 -13.21 10.11
N CYS A 470 -15.74 -12.55 9.34
CA CYS A 470 -16.05 -11.14 9.53
C CYS A 470 -16.80 -10.90 10.86
N HIS A 471 -17.71 -11.79 11.26
CA HIS A 471 -18.45 -11.73 12.52
C HIS A 471 -17.51 -11.78 13.73
N VAL A 472 -16.57 -12.75 13.78
CA VAL A 472 -15.55 -12.83 14.85
C VAL A 472 -14.77 -11.51 14.97
N ARG A 473 -14.43 -10.88 13.84
CA ARG A 473 -13.74 -9.59 13.83
C ARG A 473 -14.63 -8.45 14.32
N CYS A 474 -15.87 -8.36 13.85
CA CYS A 474 -16.81 -7.32 14.28
C CYS A 474 -17.15 -7.43 15.77
N VAL A 475 -17.36 -8.63 16.31
CA VAL A 475 -17.59 -8.83 17.76
C VAL A 475 -16.37 -8.40 18.58
N ARG A 476 -15.15 -8.79 18.16
CA ARG A 476 -13.89 -8.39 18.82
C ARG A 476 -13.64 -6.88 18.76
N ASP A 477 -13.93 -6.26 17.62
CA ASP A 477 -13.71 -4.83 17.37
C ASP A 477 -14.92 -3.96 17.82
N HIS A 478 -15.93 -4.55 18.47
CA HIS A 478 -17.20 -3.92 18.90
C HIS A 478 -18.04 -3.24 17.79
N LEU A 479 -17.94 -3.72 16.55
CA LEU A 479 -18.55 -3.12 15.36
C LEU A 479 -19.93 -3.72 15.03
N GLN A 480 -20.92 -2.85 14.78
CA GLN A 480 -22.29 -3.23 14.40
C GLN A 480 -22.69 -2.63 13.03
N PRO A 481 -22.59 -3.38 11.91
CA PRO A 481 -22.88 -2.87 10.57
C PRO A 481 -24.38 -2.65 10.29
N ARG A 482 -24.68 -1.80 9.30
CA ARG A 482 -26.02 -1.60 8.70
C ARG A 482 -26.13 -2.00 7.23
N LYS A 483 -25.01 -2.32 6.57
CA LYS A 483 -24.99 -2.76 5.17
C LYS A 483 -24.09 -3.97 5.02
N MET A 484 -24.55 -4.98 4.29
CA MET A 484 -23.76 -6.12 3.85
C MET A 484 -23.71 -6.13 2.32
N THR A 485 -22.51 -6.36 1.78
CA THR A 485 -22.23 -6.41 0.35
C THR A 485 -21.56 -7.73 0.00
N LEU A 486 -22.14 -8.45 -0.96
CA LEU A 486 -21.56 -9.60 -1.63
C LEU A 486 -20.66 -9.08 -2.76
N VAL A 487 -19.46 -9.62 -2.85
CA VAL A 487 -18.52 -9.36 -3.94
C VAL A 487 -18.37 -10.65 -4.74
N LEU A 488 -18.73 -10.63 -6.01
CA LEU A 488 -18.53 -11.72 -6.94
C LEU A 488 -17.44 -11.33 -7.94
N LYS A 489 -16.57 -12.28 -8.28
CA LYS A 489 -15.68 -12.14 -9.44
C LYS A 489 -15.85 -13.33 -10.35
N TYR A 490 -16.08 -13.06 -11.63
CA TYR A 490 -16.22 -14.05 -12.68
C TYR A 490 -14.86 -14.52 -13.20
N ARG A 491 -14.80 -15.67 -13.87
CA ARG A 491 -13.57 -16.21 -14.48
C ARG A 491 -12.99 -15.26 -15.53
N THR A 492 -13.83 -14.43 -16.16
CA THR A 492 -13.48 -13.26 -17.01
C THR A 492 -12.72 -12.15 -16.29
N PHE A 493 -12.57 -12.23 -14.96
CA PHE A 493 -12.07 -11.20 -14.05
C PHE A 493 -13.01 -9.98 -13.87
N ASP A 494 -14.23 -10.02 -14.40
CA ASP A 494 -15.25 -9.02 -14.12
C ASP A 494 -15.73 -9.14 -12.66
N THR A 495 -15.97 -8.00 -12.02
CA THR A 495 -16.36 -7.92 -10.60
C THR A 495 -17.75 -7.33 -10.52
N GLU A 496 -18.62 -7.92 -9.68
CA GLU A 496 -19.96 -7.41 -9.42
C GLU A 496 -20.18 -7.32 -7.90
N GLN A 497 -20.90 -6.29 -7.46
CA GLN A 497 -21.14 -6.03 -6.04
C GLN A 497 -22.63 -5.83 -5.74
N PHE A 498 -23.20 -6.75 -4.97
CA PHE A 498 -24.62 -6.73 -4.59
C PHE A 498 -24.73 -6.36 -3.12
N SER A 499 -25.73 -5.56 -2.73
CA SER A 499 -25.84 -5.07 -1.35
C SER A 499 -27.24 -5.19 -0.76
N VAL A 500 -27.30 -5.52 0.52
CA VAL A 500 -28.52 -5.52 1.34
C VAL A 500 -28.35 -4.65 2.58
N ALA A 501 -29.40 -3.93 2.97
CA ALA A 501 -29.45 -3.22 4.23
C ALA A 501 -29.89 -4.17 5.35
N LEU A 502 -29.23 -4.09 6.51
CA LEU A 502 -29.62 -4.82 7.72
C LEU A 502 -30.77 -4.05 8.43
N PRO A 503 -31.67 -4.75 9.14
CA PRO A 503 -32.84 -4.13 9.76
C PRO A 503 -32.46 -3.03 10.77
N SER A 504 -31.42 -3.25 11.55
CA SER A 504 -30.80 -2.31 12.49
C SER A 504 -29.27 -2.38 12.38
N HIS A 505 -28.55 -1.51 13.09
CA HIS A 505 -27.15 -1.78 13.40
C HIS A 505 -27.10 -3.04 14.26
N THR A 506 -26.45 -4.10 13.78
CA THR A 506 -26.45 -5.38 14.49
C THR A 506 -25.22 -6.21 14.17
N ASN A 507 -24.69 -6.89 15.19
CA ASN A 507 -23.70 -7.95 15.07
C ASN A 507 -24.28 -9.36 15.33
N ASP A 508 -25.60 -9.52 15.28
CA ASP A 508 -26.24 -10.84 15.34
C ASP A 508 -26.01 -11.61 14.02
N LEU A 509 -25.18 -12.66 14.10
CA LEU A 509 -24.90 -13.57 12.99
C LEU A 509 -26.15 -14.22 12.40
N LYS A 510 -27.21 -14.48 13.19
CA LYS A 510 -28.46 -15.05 12.67
C LYS A 510 -29.12 -14.09 11.67
N VAL A 511 -29.26 -12.82 12.04
CA VAL A 511 -29.80 -11.77 11.16
C VAL A 511 -28.94 -11.61 9.90
N TRP A 512 -27.62 -11.70 10.02
CA TRP A 512 -26.72 -11.64 8.86
C TRP A 512 -26.90 -12.85 7.93
N LEU A 513 -27.06 -14.06 8.48
CA LEU A 513 -27.28 -15.28 7.70
C LEU A 513 -28.62 -15.23 6.95
N GLU A 514 -29.70 -14.80 7.60
CA GLU A 514 -31.01 -14.58 6.97
C GLU A 514 -30.94 -13.52 5.86
N ALA A 515 -30.25 -12.41 6.09
CA ALA A 515 -30.02 -11.39 5.07
C ALA A 515 -29.15 -11.90 3.91
N SER A 516 -28.22 -12.84 4.16
CA SER A 516 -27.33 -13.38 3.13
C SER A 516 -28.04 -14.30 2.14
N GLN A 517 -29.11 -14.99 2.54
CA GLN A 517 -29.87 -15.87 1.64
C GLN A 517 -30.42 -15.10 0.44
N LYS A 518 -31.11 -13.97 0.70
CA LYS A 518 -31.64 -13.06 -0.32
C LYS A 518 -30.57 -12.46 -1.23
N LEU A 519 -29.33 -12.36 -0.72
CA LEU A 519 -28.19 -11.79 -1.43
C LEU A 519 -27.48 -12.82 -2.32
N LEU A 520 -27.56 -14.10 -1.97
CA LEU A 520 -26.94 -15.20 -2.72
C LEU A 520 -27.89 -15.82 -3.76
N GLU A 521 -29.19 -15.88 -3.45
CA GLU A 521 -30.24 -16.56 -4.25
C GLU A 521 -30.19 -16.24 -5.76
N PRO A 522 -30.10 -14.97 -6.21
CA PRO A 522 -30.05 -14.66 -7.65
C PRO A 522 -28.81 -15.18 -8.38
N HIS A 523 -27.75 -15.54 -7.64
CA HIS A 523 -26.45 -15.94 -8.17
C HIS A 523 -26.15 -17.43 -7.97
N LEU A 524 -27.06 -18.20 -7.35
CA LEU A 524 -26.86 -19.61 -7.04
C LEU A 524 -26.60 -20.49 -8.26
N LEU A 525 -27.08 -20.11 -9.45
CA LEU A 525 -26.86 -20.84 -10.69
C LEU A 525 -25.54 -20.48 -11.41
N HIS A 526 -24.95 -19.32 -11.11
CA HIS A 526 -23.71 -18.84 -11.73
C HIS A 526 -22.42 -19.29 -11.01
N TYR A 527 -22.55 -20.15 -9.99
CA TYR A 527 -21.46 -20.58 -9.11
C TYR A 527 -20.20 -21.10 -9.84
N ALA A 528 -20.36 -21.80 -10.96
CA ALA A 528 -19.27 -22.37 -11.75
C ALA A 528 -18.47 -21.30 -12.53
N GLU A 529 -19.10 -20.16 -12.85
CA GLU A 529 -18.47 -19.04 -13.57
C GLU A 529 -17.62 -18.17 -12.64
N LEU A 530 -17.68 -18.38 -11.33
CA LEU A 530 -16.96 -17.57 -10.35
C LEU A 530 -15.47 -17.98 -10.24
N ARG A 531 -14.67 -17.04 -9.72
CA ARG A 531 -13.27 -17.22 -9.31
C ARG A 531 -12.93 -16.61 -7.95
N LEU A 532 -13.77 -15.71 -7.44
CA LEU A 532 -13.67 -15.12 -6.11
C LEU A 532 -15.07 -14.87 -5.56
N ILE A 533 -15.20 -15.09 -4.26
CA ILE A 533 -16.36 -14.69 -3.45
C ILE A 533 -15.83 -13.82 -2.31
N GLY A 534 -16.52 -12.73 -2.01
CA GLY A 534 -16.24 -11.86 -0.89
C GLY A 534 -17.50 -11.36 -0.18
N VAL A 535 -17.32 -10.94 1.06
CA VAL A 535 -18.33 -10.24 1.85
C VAL A 535 -17.71 -8.99 2.46
N ARG A 536 -18.45 -7.88 2.46
CA ARG A 536 -18.06 -6.61 3.07
C ARG A 536 -19.21 -6.07 3.90
N LEU A 537 -18.90 -5.68 5.14
CA LEU A 537 -19.80 -5.10 6.12
C LEU A 537 -19.43 -3.62 6.27
N LEU A 538 -20.42 -2.73 6.19
CA LEU A 538 -20.24 -1.28 6.14
C LEU A 538 -21.31 -0.56 6.98
N ARG A 539 -21.11 0.75 7.18
CA ARG A 539 -21.96 1.64 8.00
C ARG A 539 -22.09 1.11 9.42
N PHE A 540 -21.04 1.30 10.21
CA PHE A 540 -21.05 0.97 11.64
C PHE A 540 -21.57 2.15 12.46
N THR A 541 -21.96 1.87 13.70
CA THR A 541 -22.51 2.84 14.67
C THR A 541 -21.62 4.06 14.91
N ASP A 542 -20.30 3.91 14.83
CA ASP A 542 -19.32 4.95 15.16
C ASP A 542 -18.65 5.55 13.90
N ALA A 543 -19.42 5.68 12.82
CA ALA A 543 -19.03 6.42 11.62
C ALA A 543 -19.83 7.74 11.55
N ASP A 544 -19.59 8.62 12.53
CA ASP A 544 -20.04 10.02 12.62
C ASP A 544 -21.35 10.38 11.86
N ASP A 545 -22.49 9.92 12.38
CA ASP A 545 -23.83 10.39 11.92
C ASP A 545 -24.03 11.91 12.19
N ASP A 546 -23.13 12.54 12.97
CA ASP A 546 -23.07 14.00 13.24
C ASP A 546 -22.27 14.81 12.18
N HIS A 547 -21.69 14.16 11.16
CA HIS A 547 -21.04 14.83 10.02
C HIS A 547 -21.65 14.44 8.66
N ILE A 548 -22.98 14.35 8.61
CA ILE A 548 -23.70 14.74 7.38
C ILE A 548 -23.52 16.25 7.23
N ASP A 549 -22.63 16.69 6.34
CA ASP A 549 -22.46 18.11 6.04
C ASP A 549 -23.69 18.64 5.28
N ILE A 550 -24.64 19.18 6.05
CA ILE A 550 -25.89 19.78 5.55
C ILE A 550 -25.59 20.99 4.63
N ASN A 551 -24.38 21.56 4.64
CA ASN A 551 -23.99 22.63 3.71
C ASN A 551 -23.68 22.14 2.28
N SER A 552 -23.43 20.85 2.06
CA SER A 552 -23.25 20.29 0.70
C SER A 552 -24.41 20.68 -0.23
N ARG A 553 -25.66 20.40 0.21
CA ARG A 553 -26.89 20.74 -0.51
C ARG A 553 -27.12 22.24 -0.74
N SER A 554 -26.49 23.12 0.05
CA SER A 554 -26.62 24.58 -0.12
C SER A 554 -25.53 25.19 -1.00
N ARG A 555 -24.37 24.53 -1.16
CA ARG A 555 -23.32 24.95 -2.11
C ARG A 555 -23.54 24.38 -3.51
N ASP A 556 -24.06 23.16 -3.63
CA ASP A 556 -24.43 22.57 -4.93
C ASP A 556 -25.49 23.40 -5.69
N ALA A 557 -26.33 24.14 -4.97
CA ALA A 557 -27.27 25.09 -5.57
C ALA A 557 -26.60 26.28 -6.27
N LEU A 558 -25.39 26.70 -5.84
CA LEU A 558 -24.63 27.80 -6.44
C LEU A 558 -23.76 27.36 -7.63
N THR A 559 -23.48 26.06 -7.77
CA THR A 559 -22.83 25.48 -8.95
C THR A 559 -23.86 25.11 -10.00
N GLY A 560 -24.94 24.42 -9.63
CA GLY A 560 -26.02 24.02 -10.54
C GLY A 560 -26.80 25.18 -11.19
N ALA A 561 -26.83 26.37 -10.57
CA ALA A 561 -27.51 27.55 -11.13
C ALA A 561 -26.74 28.25 -12.27
N LEU A 562 -25.50 27.84 -12.59
CA LEU A 562 -24.61 28.58 -13.52
C LEU A 562 -24.19 27.80 -14.78
N THR A 563 -24.62 26.56 -14.92
CA THR A 563 -24.48 25.77 -16.16
C THR A 563 -25.84 25.22 -16.57
N GLY A 564 -26.58 25.97 -17.39
CA GLY A 564 -27.88 25.57 -17.93
C GLY A 564 -27.77 24.50 -19.01
N VAL A 565 -27.20 23.35 -18.68
CA VAL A 565 -27.04 22.18 -19.57
C VAL A 565 -27.61 20.96 -18.84
N HIS A 566 -28.43 20.20 -19.54
CA HIS A 566 -29.18 19.07 -18.98
C HIS A 566 -28.30 18.03 -18.29
N GLU A 567 -28.81 17.47 -17.20
CA GLU A 567 -28.22 16.33 -16.50
C GLU A 567 -28.06 15.12 -17.44
N VAL A 568 -26.81 14.74 -17.67
CA VAL A 568 -26.44 13.35 -17.99
C VAL A 568 -25.46 12.92 -16.90
N ASN A 569 -25.98 12.18 -15.92
CA ASN A 569 -25.18 11.66 -14.82
C ASN A 569 -24.33 10.49 -15.31
N GLU A 570 -23.07 10.75 -15.66
CA GLU A 570 -22.03 9.73 -15.75
C GLU A 570 -20.89 10.04 -14.78
N ASP A 571 -20.53 9.06 -13.97
CA ASP A 571 -19.55 9.25 -12.92
C ASP A 571 -18.12 9.39 -13.46
N PHE A 572 -17.60 10.62 -13.29
CA PHE A 572 -16.18 10.93 -13.40
C PHE A 572 -15.41 10.70 -12.08
N ASP A 573 -16.00 9.93 -11.16
CA ASP A 573 -15.27 9.27 -10.08
C ASP A 573 -14.78 7.90 -10.57
N MET A 574 -13.47 7.64 -10.42
CA MET A 574 -12.83 6.42 -10.91
C MET A 574 -13.04 5.19 -10.00
N ASP A 575 -14.30 4.80 -9.79
CA ASP A 575 -14.62 3.42 -9.43
C ASP A 575 -14.81 2.60 -10.73
N ALA A 576 -13.72 1.97 -11.18
CA ALA A 576 -13.71 1.18 -12.39
C ALA A 576 -14.25 -0.24 -12.15
N ASP A 577 -15.57 -0.42 -12.22
CA ASP A 577 -16.28 -1.66 -12.56
C ASP A 577 -17.81 -1.39 -12.63
N ASP A 578 -18.27 -0.55 -13.58
CA ASP A 578 -19.67 -0.57 -14.07
C ASP A 578 -19.78 0.03 -15.50
N ALA A 579 -20.90 -0.21 -16.18
CA ALA A 579 -21.28 0.25 -17.53
C ALA A 579 -20.55 -0.38 -18.74
N SER A 580 -20.84 -1.65 -19.04
CA SER A 580 -21.01 -2.13 -20.43
C SER A 580 -21.82 -3.44 -20.50
N ARG A 581 -23.15 -3.39 -20.59
CA ARG A 581 -23.98 -4.61 -20.72
C ARG A 581 -25.15 -4.59 -21.72
N ASP A 582 -25.41 -3.47 -22.38
CA ASP A 582 -26.54 -3.35 -23.32
C ASP A 582 -26.20 -3.68 -24.78
N ALA A 583 -24.94 -3.99 -25.10
CA ALA A 583 -24.51 -4.39 -26.45
C ALA A 583 -24.40 -5.92 -26.67
N GLU A 584 -24.23 -6.71 -25.61
CA GLU A 584 -23.77 -8.12 -25.72
C GLU A 584 -24.91 -9.14 -25.91
N LYS A 585 -26.16 -8.76 -25.63
CA LYS A 585 -27.34 -9.66 -25.73
C LYS A 585 -27.79 -10.00 -27.15
N ALA A 586 -27.22 -9.37 -28.19
CA ALA A 586 -27.59 -9.59 -29.58
C ALA A 586 -26.72 -10.63 -30.32
N ALA A 587 -25.55 -10.99 -29.79
CA ALA A 587 -24.55 -11.79 -30.52
C ALA A 587 -24.48 -13.29 -30.10
N LEU A 588 -24.97 -13.66 -28.93
CA LEU A 588 -24.80 -15.00 -28.32
C LEU A 588 -25.87 -16.04 -28.75
N ALA A 589 -26.46 -15.88 -29.93
CA ALA A 589 -27.53 -16.75 -30.45
C ALA A 589 -27.13 -17.61 -31.67
N ALA A 590 -25.83 -17.78 -31.94
CA ALA A 590 -25.31 -18.65 -32.98
C ALA A 590 -24.11 -19.47 -32.46
N GLU A 591 -23.86 -20.62 -33.10
CA GLU A 591 -22.75 -21.55 -32.84
C GLU A 591 -22.80 -22.37 -31.53
N GLN A 592 -23.87 -23.17 -31.40
CA GLN A 592 -23.71 -24.55 -30.88
C GLN A 592 -23.52 -25.51 -32.07
N THR A 593 -22.36 -26.15 -32.18
CA THR A 593 -22.15 -27.57 -32.55
C THR A 593 -20.65 -27.83 -32.77
N GLY A 594 -20.09 -28.86 -32.13
CA GLY A 594 -18.68 -29.20 -32.27
C GLY A 594 -18.12 -30.00 -31.11
N ALA A 595 -18.47 -31.29 -31.03
CA ALA A 595 -17.85 -32.20 -30.06
C ALA A 595 -16.43 -32.58 -30.54
N TYR A 596 -15.45 -32.53 -29.62
CA TYR A 596 -14.13 -33.14 -29.83
C TYR A 596 -13.65 -33.78 -28.53
N GLU A 597 -13.53 -35.10 -28.53
CA GLU A 597 -12.81 -35.86 -27.51
C GLU A 597 -11.31 -35.78 -27.77
N GLY A 598 -10.50 -35.57 -26.72
CA GLY A 598 -9.05 -35.55 -26.82
C GLY A 598 -8.41 -35.68 -25.45
N GLN A 599 -7.63 -36.76 -25.24
CA GLN A 599 -6.90 -36.98 -23.99
C GLN A 599 -5.75 -35.97 -23.82
N PRO A 600 -5.40 -35.58 -22.58
CA PRO A 600 -4.38 -34.56 -22.34
C PRO A 600 -2.97 -35.10 -22.59
N ALA A 601 -2.31 -34.58 -23.64
CA ALA A 601 -0.87 -34.78 -23.84
C ALA A 601 -0.07 -34.04 -22.75
N GLN A 602 0.91 -34.72 -22.14
CA GLN A 602 1.83 -34.08 -21.21
C GLN A 602 2.77 -33.11 -21.96
N PRO A 603 3.01 -31.89 -21.44
CA PRO A 603 3.96 -30.98 -22.07
C PRO A 603 5.41 -31.48 -21.88
N PRO A 604 6.28 -31.40 -22.90
CA PRO A 604 7.65 -31.85 -22.80
C PRO A 604 8.46 -30.98 -21.82
N ALA A 605 9.29 -31.64 -21.01
CA ALA A 605 10.13 -30.95 -20.03
C ALA A 605 11.23 -30.12 -20.71
N MET A 606 11.09 -28.80 -20.72
CA MET A 606 12.13 -27.90 -21.22
C MET A 606 13.41 -27.99 -20.36
N PRO A 607 14.60 -28.06 -20.97
CA PRO A 607 15.86 -28.12 -20.24
C PRO A 607 16.11 -26.82 -19.47
N LYS A 608 16.48 -26.93 -18.19
CA LYS A 608 16.78 -25.82 -17.28
C LYS A 608 18.10 -25.10 -17.66
N ARG A 609 18.13 -24.41 -18.80
CA ARG A 609 19.20 -23.45 -19.10
C ARG A 609 19.06 -22.25 -18.17
N LYS A 610 20.09 -21.99 -17.35
CA LYS A 610 20.19 -20.77 -16.53
C LYS A 610 20.14 -19.56 -17.46
N ILE A 611 19.19 -18.65 -17.25
CA ILE A 611 19.15 -17.38 -17.98
C ILE A 611 20.07 -16.42 -17.22
N PRO A 612 21.15 -15.89 -17.83
CA PRO A 612 22.08 -15.04 -17.10
C PRO A 612 21.45 -13.67 -16.80
N VAL A 613 21.72 -13.14 -15.61
CA VAL A 613 21.24 -11.82 -15.13
C VAL A 613 21.49 -10.71 -16.14
N SER A 614 22.59 -10.78 -16.88
CA SER A 614 22.97 -9.82 -17.93
C SER A 614 21.91 -9.58 -19.01
N LYS A 615 20.99 -10.54 -19.27
CA LYS A 615 19.86 -10.32 -20.20
C LYS A 615 18.76 -9.41 -19.62
N PHE A 616 18.70 -9.29 -18.30
CA PHE A 616 17.72 -8.50 -17.57
C PHE A 616 18.26 -7.13 -17.15
N LEU A 617 19.50 -6.79 -17.50
CA LEU A 617 20.11 -5.50 -17.13
C LEU A 617 20.16 -4.54 -18.33
N THR A 618 20.07 -3.24 -18.06
CA THR A 618 20.27 -2.18 -19.06
C THR A 618 21.72 -2.03 -19.50
N ASP A 619 22.67 -2.38 -18.63
CA ASP A 619 24.09 -2.59 -18.97
C ASP A 619 24.60 -3.83 -18.20
N PRO A 620 25.12 -4.88 -18.87
CA PRO A 620 25.60 -6.09 -18.22
C PRO A 620 26.96 -5.96 -17.52
N ASN A 621 27.69 -4.85 -17.68
CA ASN A 621 29.05 -4.66 -17.19
C ASN A 621 29.17 -3.73 -15.96
N ILE A 622 28.07 -3.09 -15.52
CA ILE A 622 28.09 -2.22 -14.34
C ILE A 622 28.26 -3.06 -13.06
N PRO A 623 29.17 -2.68 -12.13
CA PRO A 623 29.37 -3.44 -10.90
C PRO A 623 28.10 -3.51 -10.06
N LYS A 624 27.82 -4.72 -9.54
CA LYS A 624 26.67 -4.99 -8.68
C LYS A 624 26.62 -3.99 -7.51
N PRO A 625 25.43 -3.46 -7.12
CA PRO A 625 25.31 -2.75 -5.87
C PRO A 625 25.75 -3.68 -4.74
N ARG A 626 26.79 -3.30 -3.99
CA ARG A 626 27.19 -4.04 -2.80
C ARG A 626 26.01 -4.05 -1.84
N LEU A 627 25.55 -5.25 -1.47
CA LEU A 627 24.80 -5.40 -0.22
C LEU A 627 25.67 -4.80 0.87
N ALA A 628 25.15 -3.83 1.61
CA ALA A 628 25.87 -3.26 2.75
C ALA A 628 26.14 -4.39 3.74
N GLU A 629 27.41 -4.79 3.87
CA GLU A 629 27.80 -5.65 4.97
C GLU A 629 27.40 -4.95 6.27
N PRO A 630 26.84 -5.67 7.26
CA PRO A 630 26.54 -5.07 8.54
C PRO A 630 27.86 -4.51 9.09
N ALA A 631 27.90 -3.21 9.37
CA ALA A 631 29.06 -2.58 9.98
C ALA A 631 29.27 -3.25 11.34
N VAL A 632 30.19 -4.22 11.39
CA VAL A 632 30.61 -4.85 12.64
C VAL A 632 31.38 -3.78 13.40
N ALA A 633 30.65 -3.03 14.22
CA ALA A 633 31.21 -2.06 15.13
C ALA A 633 32.22 -2.78 16.03
N ALA A 634 33.51 -2.63 15.70
CA ALA A 634 34.58 -3.25 16.44
C ALA A 634 34.52 -2.71 17.88
N ALA A 635 34.04 -3.55 18.80
CA ALA A 635 33.85 -3.20 20.19
C ALA A 635 35.20 -2.92 20.86
N LYS A 636 35.67 -1.67 20.75
CA LYS A 636 36.79 -1.17 21.55
C LYS A 636 36.37 -1.22 23.01
N VAL A 637 36.86 -2.22 23.72
CA VAL A 637 36.69 -2.40 25.17
C VAL A 637 37.29 -1.20 25.89
N ILE A 638 36.46 -0.21 26.22
CA ILE A 638 36.84 0.91 27.07
C ILE A 638 36.94 0.38 28.51
N LYS A 639 38.18 0.16 28.97
CA LYS A 639 38.45 -0.16 30.38
C LYS A 639 38.11 1.05 31.26
N PRO A 640 37.41 0.88 32.40
CA PRO A 640 37.05 2.00 33.26
C PRO A 640 38.28 2.53 34.03
N ALA A 641 38.66 3.78 33.77
CA ALA A 641 39.73 4.46 34.49
C ALA A 641 39.29 4.82 35.93
N ARG A 642 39.86 4.14 36.93
CA ARG A 642 39.69 4.46 38.35
C ARG A 642 40.82 5.39 38.85
N LYS A 643 40.45 6.34 39.72
CA LYS A 643 41.30 7.33 40.41
C LYS A 643 41.69 8.51 39.48
N ARG A 644 41.77 9.76 39.96
CA ARG A 644 42.12 10.21 41.33
C ARG A 644 41.55 11.62 41.60
N ALA A 645 40.72 11.77 42.64
CA ALA A 645 40.28 13.08 43.13
C ALA A 645 41.06 13.48 44.40
N LYS A 646 41.81 14.58 44.31
CA LYS A 646 42.44 15.35 45.40
C LYS A 646 42.75 16.75 44.83
N ALA A 647 42.65 17.87 45.54
CA ALA A 647 41.94 18.17 46.79
C ALA A 647 41.89 19.71 46.92
N SER A 648 40.83 20.26 47.51
CA SER A 648 40.92 21.55 48.21
C SER A 648 40.02 21.50 49.45
N LYS A 649 40.59 21.79 50.62
CA LYS A 649 39.90 21.87 51.91
C LYS A 649 39.99 23.30 52.41
N HIS A 650 38.86 23.95 52.63
CA HIS A 650 38.61 24.95 53.69
C HIS A 650 37.18 24.62 54.17
N LYS A 651 36.91 24.18 55.42
CA LYS A 651 36.84 24.99 56.67
C LYS A 651 36.04 26.30 56.44
N LEU A 652 34.95 26.59 57.16
CA LEU A 652 34.78 26.42 58.61
C LEU A 652 33.29 26.39 59.07
N HIS A 653 33.05 25.70 60.21
CA HIS A 653 32.01 25.88 61.24
C HIS A 653 30.49 25.71 61.01
N LYS A 654 29.96 24.75 61.80
CA LYS A 654 28.60 24.68 62.37
C LYS A 654 28.23 25.95 63.17
N LYS A 655 26.93 26.26 63.25
CA LYS A 655 26.27 26.43 64.56
C LYS A 655 24.74 26.29 64.48
N LYS A 656 24.22 25.40 65.35
CA LYS A 656 22.83 25.18 65.78
C LYS A 656 21.80 24.88 64.69
#